data_AF-A0A7Y6YZE7-F1
#
_entry.id   AF-A0A7Y6YZE7-F1
#
_cell.length_a   1.000
_cell.length_b   1.000
_cell.length_c   1.000
_cell.angle_alpha   90.00
_cell.angle_beta   90.00
_cell.angle_gamma   90.00
#
_symmetry.space_group_name_H-M   'P 1'
#
loop_
_entity.id
_entity.type
_entity.pdbx_description
1 polymer ?
#
loop_
_entity_poly.entity_id
_entity_poly.type
_entity_poly.pdbx_seq_one_letter_code
_entity_poly.pdbx_strand_id
1 'polypeptide(L)'
;MKIIKPYGRSQVDNKIRKIQQTPDSLLLNIPEFSQEHDQLVIGQWISIIDKIATKPNSSRASATKEQHDLRSSIGEACWQLIVQNKHISLPVEEKLIPIWQAKITPYRTDKFEQKYRNAKGRWYKRLVGDIKPHDINPAVIAKKIEQHLYENEFRLNEGSADKRKGLIEARALSIERNVLKPAQEEGRQWSDKDWDVYFKQYDIAQKIFQKCQNLESSNAKKNHRVLLNTAASCLYDHYASLFIAEDGTILKIGQVKDQYAGLFALHMEVKDCYRRQLKDSKRHTPLKNMPKDKGALKALLTHKSENRNTNDLIRLGRIIHYEYLHNGNWPDKTQIANSSYWTSAGQSKIKRNEAFIRVWRHVLALAARTLKDWADPEGTIISDDILGGNSISRVTGKKTFTQERFNRKLPLLFGEYADVLSALPNERKKGFLRHGLQTTAKLRNNSFHFKDLKIFSETLENIETNNDADSLWQTDCAKREARLLATLEAVKAQDYYSPEQIKELYDLLKGEIGSLPLPRFKRLLTRAENAKTKIALPSARTREEMKAHPSLLCQFISLKMVYEGPFRLWLEGDERDVRSYMVRAIERTTQAAKSINSKDPHKDLIEAKAARLLEGMADQPDIKSFFFSLSAATAKEMQVQKGYDPDPDNARQQSKFIEDLKCDVLALAFEDYVKEKRLDYIVNLTGQTVPLDTPSAFPVVQAAASAAPVTWEGSLYLVLHFVPVDEVSKLLHQLRKWEILAEKGKDQAADAGLVRKLQQPLVLYLSMHDAGFQGPTELEKDPSFIGFQSLFERQEDFKTLYATISGDQQVLPVRGLREIMRFGHLPLLRKICGTVAVTGKHVEEKTQLETSLPEMQDQREKAHALYVKAGRNLKEEDLRNYARALRPVVRHRVLTAHVHLTNHVRLHRLLMAVLGRLLDYSGLWERDLYFKMLASLYDKGKKVEDALDEGGLDLLRKGQIVAALRQQTSATLLEKPEKDLTDIRNDFAHFNMLQAEHLDDLDLNEQINRARRLMAYDRKLKNAVSKSIKELLYREGVELSWQMKDHDLVDPVITPKQAQHLQKARVSEKICENLHGREYLEMIANLFSDSRVEGVKDITDWCDQDIDHLCFSKKGKNFSRNGQKRTKNKYSNRKNQHRNKRL
;
A
#
# COMPACT_ATOMS: atom_id res chain seq x y z
N MET A 1 -2.74 -24.04 -3.43
CA MET A 1 -3.17 -22.65 -3.09
C MET A 1 -4.68 -22.45 -3.18
N LYS A 2 -5.36 -22.75 -4.31
CA LYS A 2 -6.84 -22.62 -4.41
C LYS A 2 -7.63 -23.57 -3.49
N ILE A 3 -7.00 -24.65 -3.02
CA ILE A 3 -7.54 -25.62 -2.04
C ILE A 3 -7.32 -25.16 -0.59
N ILE A 4 -6.27 -24.37 -0.32
CA ILE A 4 -5.91 -23.96 1.06
C ILE A 4 -6.47 -22.56 1.36
N LYS A 5 -6.13 -21.57 0.54
CA LYS A 5 -6.33 -20.15 0.85
C LYS A 5 -7.79 -19.62 0.84
N PRO A 6 -8.84 -20.41 0.50
CA PRO A 6 -10.22 -20.05 0.83
C PRO A 6 -10.73 -20.65 2.15
N TYR A 7 -10.10 -21.70 2.65
CA TYR A 7 -10.69 -22.62 3.61
C TYR A 7 -9.81 -22.90 4.85
N GLY A 8 -8.59 -22.37 4.88
CA GLY A 8 -7.71 -22.49 6.04
C GLY A 8 -6.29 -21.99 5.78
N ARG A 9 -5.40 -22.28 6.72
CA ARG A 9 -3.96 -22.04 6.68
C ARG A 9 -3.24 -23.35 6.46
N SER A 10 -2.11 -23.29 5.75
CA SER A 10 -1.23 -24.46 5.67
C SER A 10 -0.28 -24.47 6.85
N GLN A 11 -0.26 -25.55 7.62
CA GLN A 11 0.85 -25.87 8.51
C GLN A 11 1.62 -27.06 7.95
N VAL A 12 2.86 -27.23 8.40
CA VAL A 12 3.68 -28.38 8.04
C VAL A 12 3.85 -29.20 9.31
N ASP A 13 3.46 -30.46 9.24
CA ASP A 13 3.62 -31.43 10.31
C ASP A 13 4.34 -32.64 9.72
N ASN A 14 5.48 -33.02 10.29
CA ASN A 14 6.33 -34.12 9.79
C ASN A 14 6.63 -34.07 8.27
N LYS A 15 7.00 -32.89 7.74
CA LYS A 15 7.28 -32.66 6.30
C LYS A 15 6.07 -32.83 5.37
N ILE A 16 4.87 -32.94 5.92
CA ILE A 16 3.61 -33.05 5.20
C ILE A 16 2.82 -31.77 5.42
N ARG A 17 2.32 -31.15 4.35
CA ARG A 17 1.47 -29.97 4.50
C ARG A 17 0.06 -30.40 4.92
N LYS A 18 -0.38 -29.95 6.08
CA LYS A 18 -1.75 -30.08 6.59
C LYS A 18 -2.50 -28.75 6.49
N ILE A 19 -3.83 -28.80 6.57
CA ILE A 19 -4.68 -27.61 6.59
C ILE A 19 -5.28 -27.40 7.99
N GLN A 20 -5.26 -26.15 8.44
CA GLN A 20 -5.85 -25.72 9.69
C GLN A 20 -6.93 -24.68 9.37
N GLN A 21 -8.20 -24.93 9.68
CA GLN A 21 -9.30 -24.03 9.33
C GLN A 21 -9.27 -22.77 10.22
N THR A 22 -9.08 -22.94 11.52
CA THR A 22 -8.91 -21.88 12.52
C THR A 22 -7.63 -22.14 13.34
N PRO A 23 -7.06 -21.14 14.04
CA PRO A 23 -5.86 -21.34 14.86
C PRO A 23 -5.99 -22.43 15.93
N ASP A 24 -7.22 -22.69 16.39
CA ASP A 24 -7.54 -23.69 17.41
C ASP A 24 -8.07 -25.00 16.82
N SER A 25 -8.31 -25.08 15.50
CA SER A 25 -8.78 -26.32 14.87
C SER A 25 -7.66 -27.34 14.73
N LEU A 26 -8.03 -28.62 14.75
CA LEU A 26 -7.15 -29.73 14.42
C LEU A 26 -6.50 -29.55 13.04
N LEU A 27 -5.30 -30.12 12.90
CA LEU A 27 -4.60 -30.18 11.62
C LEU A 27 -5.18 -31.30 10.77
N LEU A 28 -5.91 -30.92 9.72
CA LEU A 28 -6.57 -31.84 8.81
C LEU A 28 -5.63 -32.24 7.68
N ASN A 29 -5.71 -33.50 7.25
CA ASN A 29 -5.03 -33.99 6.07
C ASN A 29 -5.62 -33.31 4.81
N ILE A 30 -4.77 -32.86 3.88
CA ILE A 30 -5.25 -32.12 2.70
C ILE A 30 -6.07 -33.00 1.75
N PRO A 31 -5.65 -34.23 1.41
CA PRO A 31 -6.49 -35.23 0.74
C PRO A 31 -7.89 -35.40 1.36
N GLU A 32 -7.99 -35.73 2.64
CA GLU A 32 -9.28 -35.92 3.34
C GLU A 32 -10.14 -34.64 3.26
N PHE A 33 -9.56 -33.50 3.65
CA PHE A 33 -10.22 -32.21 3.58
C PHE A 33 -10.70 -31.84 2.18
N SER A 34 -9.96 -32.21 1.14
CA SER A 34 -10.31 -31.87 -0.24
C SER A 34 -11.49 -32.67 -0.77
N GLN A 35 -11.79 -33.81 -0.14
CA GLN A 35 -12.92 -34.67 -0.46
C GLN A 35 -14.14 -34.36 0.40
N GLU A 36 -13.94 -33.96 1.66
CA GLU A 36 -15.02 -33.76 2.63
C GLU A 36 -15.55 -32.31 2.70
N HIS A 37 -14.76 -31.32 2.27
CA HIS A 37 -15.19 -29.92 2.40
C HIS A 37 -16.17 -29.49 1.29
N ASP A 38 -17.46 -29.44 1.62
CA ASP A 38 -18.60 -29.20 0.70
C ASP A 38 -18.38 -28.07 -0.33
N GLN A 39 -17.92 -26.89 0.12
CA GLN A 39 -17.70 -25.75 -0.81
C GLN A 39 -16.56 -25.97 -1.80
N LEU A 40 -15.52 -26.71 -1.39
CA LEU A 40 -14.37 -27.00 -2.23
C LEU A 40 -14.77 -28.01 -3.30
N VAL A 41 -15.53 -29.04 -2.92
CA VAL A 41 -16.16 -30.01 -3.81
C VAL A 41 -16.96 -29.27 -4.89
N ILE A 42 -17.93 -28.44 -4.50
CA ILE A 42 -18.73 -27.63 -5.44
C ILE A 42 -17.84 -26.80 -6.38
N GLY A 43 -16.79 -26.17 -5.85
CA GLY A 43 -15.87 -25.37 -6.64
C GLY A 43 -15.11 -26.18 -7.72
N GLN A 44 -14.78 -27.46 -7.46
CA GLN A 44 -14.16 -28.33 -8.46
C GLN A 44 -15.15 -28.71 -9.56
N TRP A 45 -16.38 -29.08 -9.19
CA TRP A 45 -17.45 -29.41 -10.13
C TRP A 45 -17.76 -28.23 -11.08
N ILE A 46 -18.00 -27.04 -10.53
CA ILE A 46 -18.21 -25.82 -11.33
C ILE A 46 -17.01 -25.55 -12.26
N SER A 47 -15.78 -25.78 -11.79
CA SER A 47 -14.59 -25.58 -12.63
C SER A 47 -14.52 -26.53 -13.82
N ILE A 48 -15.09 -27.73 -13.76
CA ILE A 48 -15.16 -28.65 -14.90
C ILE A 48 -16.30 -28.24 -15.83
N ILE A 49 -17.48 -27.89 -15.29
CA ILE A 49 -18.60 -27.36 -16.08
C ILE A 49 -18.17 -26.12 -16.88
N ASP A 50 -17.41 -25.20 -16.26
CA ASP A 50 -16.88 -24.01 -16.92
C ASP A 50 -15.88 -24.32 -18.06
N LYS A 51 -15.27 -25.51 -18.09
CA LYS A 51 -14.41 -25.96 -19.20
C LYS A 51 -15.20 -26.62 -20.33
N ILE A 52 -16.36 -27.21 -20.04
CA ILE A 52 -17.25 -27.83 -21.02
C ILE A 52 -18.07 -26.74 -21.70
N ALA A 53 -18.70 -25.88 -20.91
CA ALA A 53 -19.59 -24.81 -21.37
C ALA A 53 -19.10 -23.47 -20.80
N THR A 54 -18.16 -22.80 -21.47
CA THR A 54 -17.53 -21.55 -20.97
C THR A 54 -18.55 -20.45 -20.72
N LYS A 55 -18.30 -19.56 -19.75
CA LYS A 55 -19.13 -18.36 -19.50
C LYS A 55 -18.91 -17.28 -20.60
N PRO A 56 -19.90 -16.42 -20.93
CA PRO A 56 -19.71 -15.23 -21.76
C PRO A 56 -18.60 -14.33 -21.21
N ASN A 57 -17.72 -13.85 -22.10
CA ASN A 57 -16.62 -12.95 -21.76
C ASN A 57 -17.11 -11.50 -21.67
N SER A 58 -17.87 -11.15 -20.63
CA SER A 58 -17.97 -9.81 -20.02
C SER A 58 -19.22 -9.76 -19.12
N SER A 59 -19.23 -8.87 -18.13
CA SER A 59 -20.43 -8.57 -17.32
C SER A 59 -21.58 -7.96 -18.13
N ARG A 60 -21.40 -7.71 -19.43
CA ARG A 60 -22.41 -7.12 -20.34
C ARG A 60 -22.88 -8.04 -21.45
N ALA A 61 -22.23 -9.18 -21.68
CA ALA A 61 -22.64 -10.14 -22.71
C ALA A 61 -23.68 -11.10 -22.13
N SER A 62 -24.82 -11.26 -22.80
CA SER A 62 -25.83 -12.24 -22.41
C SER A 62 -25.44 -13.63 -22.93
N ALA A 63 -25.85 -14.68 -22.22
CA ALA A 63 -25.72 -16.04 -22.76
C ALA A 63 -26.67 -16.24 -23.96
N THR A 64 -26.37 -17.20 -24.83
CA THR A 64 -27.39 -17.71 -25.75
C THR A 64 -28.32 -18.66 -24.99
N LYS A 65 -29.55 -18.85 -25.49
CA LYS A 65 -30.52 -19.77 -24.90
C LYS A 65 -29.94 -21.19 -24.81
N GLU A 66 -29.37 -21.69 -25.91
CA GLU A 66 -28.71 -23.01 -25.93
C GLU A 66 -27.57 -23.15 -24.91
N GLN A 67 -26.76 -22.11 -24.71
CA GLN A 67 -25.67 -22.13 -23.73
C GLN A 67 -26.19 -22.11 -22.29
N HIS A 68 -27.27 -21.36 -22.05
CA HIS A 68 -27.97 -21.35 -20.78
C HIS A 68 -28.57 -22.72 -20.47
N ASP A 69 -29.29 -23.30 -21.43
CA ASP A 69 -29.98 -24.58 -21.28
C ASP A 69 -28.98 -25.72 -21.09
N LEU A 70 -27.88 -25.74 -21.85
CA LEU A 70 -26.78 -26.69 -21.69
C LEU A 70 -26.14 -26.61 -20.30
N ARG A 71 -25.86 -25.40 -19.80
CA ARG A 71 -25.26 -25.22 -18.47
C ARG A 71 -26.22 -25.61 -17.35
N SER A 72 -27.49 -25.26 -17.51
CA SER A 72 -28.53 -25.58 -16.54
C SER A 72 -28.74 -27.09 -16.46
N SER A 73 -28.86 -27.78 -17.60
CA SER A 73 -29.08 -29.22 -17.64
C SER A 73 -27.89 -30.02 -17.11
N ILE A 74 -26.66 -29.65 -17.48
CA ILE A 74 -25.45 -30.26 -16.90
C ILE A 74 -25.34 -29.94 -15.41
N GLY A 75 -25.64 -28.69 -15.03
CA GLY A 75 -25.58 -28.26 -13.63
C GLY A 75 -26.57 -29.00 -12.74
N GLU A 76 -27.79 -29.22 -13.20
CA GLU A 76 -28.83 -29.98 -12.49
C GLU A 76 -28.41 -31.45 -12.33
N ALA A 77 -27.98 -32.10 -13.41
CA ALA A 77 -27.53 -33.49 -13.35
C ALA A 77 -26.29 -33.68 -12.46
N CYS A 78 -25.36 -32.71 -12.46
CA CYS A 78 -24.22 -32.72 -11.54
C CYS A 78 -24.67 -32.54 -10.09
N TRP A 79 -25.63 -31.65 -9.81
CA TRP A 79 -26.14 -31.42 -8.47
C TRP A 79 -26.81 -32.68 -7.90
N GLN A 80 -27.69 -33.31 -8.68
CA GLN A 80 -28.35 -34.56 -8.31
C GLN A 80 -27.33 -35.65 -7.97
N LEU A 81 -26.27 -35.78 -8.78
CA LEU A 81 -25.23 -36.77 -8.56
C LEU A 81 -24.38 -36.47 -7.31
N ILE A 82 -24.08 -35.18 -7.05
CA ILE A 82 -23.38 -34.73 -5.83
C ILE A 82 -24.17 -35.13 -4.57
N VAL A 83 -25.48 -34.90 -4.58
CA VAL A 83 -26.37 -35.23 -3.45
C VAL A 83 -26.56 -36.73 -3.32
N GLN A 84 -26.84 -37.43 -4.44
CA GLN A 84 -27.06 -38.88 -4.47
C GLN A 84 -25.87 -39.66 -3.91
N ASN A 85 -24.65 -39.26 -4.30
CA ASN A 85 -23.42 -39.93 -3.88
C ASN A 85 -22.84 -39.37 -2.57
N LYS A 86 -23.60 -38.49 -1.87
CA LYS A 86 -23.24 -37.91 -0.57
C LYS A 86 -21.88 -37.23 -0.56
N HIS A 87 -21.53 -36.54 -1.66
CA HIS A 87 -20.31 -35.74 -1.74
C HIS A 87 -20.38 -34.42 -0.96
N ILE A 88 -21.57 -34.08 -0.44
CA ILE A 88 -21.80 -32.95 0.47
C ILE A 88 -22.70 -33.37 1.63
N SER A 89 -22.60 -32.68 2.77
CA SER A 89 -23.44 -32.95 3.95
C SER A 89 -24.87 -32.36 3.84
N LEU A 90 -25.88 -33.09 4.34
CA LEU A 90 -27.31 -32.72 4.24
C LEU A 90 -27.66 -31.34 4.87
N PRO A 91 -27.16 -30.95 6.07
CA PRO A 91 -27.47 -29.64 6.66
C PRO A 91 -26.90 -28.45 5.86
N VAL A 92 -25.97 -28.71 4.95
CA VAL A 92 -25.26 -27.68 4.16
C VAL A 92 -25.86 -27.54 2.76
N GLU A 93 -26.65 -28.52 2.31
CA GLU A 93 -27.31 -28.54 1.00
C GLU A 93 -28.17 -27.29 0.77
N GLU A 94 -29.08 -26.97 1.71
CA GLU A 94 -30.00 -25.83 1.61
C GLU A 94 -29.27 -24.49 1.43
N LYS A 95 -28.09 -24.34 2.01
CA LYS A 95 -27.27 -23.12 1.91
C LYS A 95 -26.48 -23.03 0.61
N LEU A 96 -26.10 -24.16 0.03
CA LEU A 96 -25.22 -24.19 -1.15
C LEU A 96 -25.97 -24.19 -2.47
N ILE A 97 -27.25 -24.61 -2.50
CA ILE A 97 -28.10 -24.57 -3.70
C ILE A 97 -28.14 -23.17 -4.34
N PRO A 98 -28.41 -22.06 -3.61
CA PRO A 98 -28.45 -20.73 -4.22
C PRO A 98 -27.10 -20.32 -4.82
N ILE A 99 -26.00 -20.69 -4.15
CA ILE A 99 -24.63 -20.41 -4.63
C ILE A 99 -24.33 -21.21 -5.89
N TRP A 100 -24.72 -22.48 -5.92
CA TRP A 100 -24.60 -23.35 -7.09
C TRP A 100 -25.33 -22.73 -8.28
N GLN A 101 -26.62 -22.46 -8.14
CA GLN A 101 -27.46 -21.87 -9.20
C GLN A 101 -26.88 -20.56 -9.72
N ALA A 102 -26.50 -19.63 -8.82
CA ALA A 102 -25.89 -18.35 -9.20
C ALA A 102 -24.55 -18.51 -9.94
N LYS A 103 -23.81 -19.61 -9.74
CA LYS A 103 -22.53 -19.86 -10.42
C LYS A 103 -22.67 -20.65 -11.72
N ILE A 104 -23.68 -21.49 -11.82
CA ILE A 104 -24.00 -22.25 -13.03
C ILE A 104 -24.58 -21.30 -14.08
N THR A 105 -25.54 -20.44 -13.73
CA THR A 105 -26.17 -19.47 -14.64
C THR A 105 -26.11 -18.04 -14.10
N PRO A 106 -24.93 -17.36 -14.11
CA PRO A 106 -24.77 -16.03 -13.52
C PRO A 106 -25.36 -14.87 -14.35
N TYR A 107 -26.18 -15.14 -15.38
CA TYR A 107 -26.68 -14.13 -16.35
C TYR A 107 -28.18 -13.93 -16.18
N ARG A 108 -28.69 -12.78 -16.65
CA ARG A 108 -30.14 -12.53 -16.64
C ARG A 108 -30.87 -13.39 -17.66
N THR A 109 -31.99 -13.97 -17.25
CA THR A 109 -32.87 -14.81 -18.08
C THR A 109 -33.74 -14.00 -19.05
N ASP A 110 -33.78 -12.66 -18.92
CA ASP A 110 -34.66 -11.77 -19.70
C ASP A 110 -34.10 -11.36 -21.07
N LYS A 111 -32.82 -11.63 -21.36
CA LYS A 111 -32.17 -11.26 -22.62
C LYS A 111 -31.16 -12.33 -23.05
N PHE A 112 -31.44 -13.03 -24.15
CA PHE A 112 -30.49 -13.94 -24.78
C PHE A 112 -29.85 -13.29 -26.02
N GLU A 113 -28.54 -13.48 -26.20
CA GLU A 113 -27.84 -13.06 -27.44
C GLU A 113 -28.19 -14.03 -28.59
N GLN A 114 -28.42 -13.50 -29.80
CA GLN A 114 -28.71 -14.33 -30.99
C GLN A 114 -27.47 -15.05 -31.54
N LYS A 115 -26.26 -14.58 -31.23
CA LYS A 115 -25.04 -15.08 -31.88
C LYS A 115 -24.39 -16.19 -31.06
N TYR A 116 -24.63 -17.42 -31.48
CA TYR A 116 -24.13 -18.63 -30.85
C TYR A 116 -22.60 -18.74 -30.89
N ARG A 117 -21.97 -18.88 -29.71
CA ARG A 117 -20.62 -19.43 -29.59
C ARG A 117 -20.75 -20.92 -29.31
N ASN A 118 -20.50 -21.75 -30.33
CA ASN A 118 -20.55 -23.20 -30.20
C ASN A 118 -19.82 -23.69 -28.93
N ALA A 119 -20.43 -24.60 -28.19
CA ALA A 119 -19.76 -25.38 -27.14
C ALA A 119 -18.67 -26.27 -27.80
N LYS A 120 -17.48 -25.70 -27.97
CA LYS A 120 -16.32 -26.34 -28.61
C LYS A 120 -15.13 -26.23 -27.69
N GLY A 121 -14.37 -27.31 -27.56
CA GLY A 121 -13.15 -27.33 -26.76
C GLY A 121 -12.67 -28.74 -26.50
N ARG A 122 -11.40 -28.89 -26.09
CA ARG A 122 -10.80 -30.21 -25.82
C ARG A 122 -11.52 -30.94 -24.67
N TRP A 123 -11.97 -30.20 -23.66
CA TRP A 123 -12.75 -30.76 -22.54
C TRP A 123 -14.16 -31.16 -22.96
N TYR A 124 -14.83 -30.36 -23.80
CA TYR A 124 -16.11 -30.73 -24.39
C TYR A 124 -15.97 -32.01 -25.22
N LYS A 125 -15.00 -32.09 -26.13
CA LYS A 125 -14.76 -33.30 -26.93
C LYS A 125 -14.47 -34.53 -26.05
N ARG A 126 -13.68 -34.38 -24.99
CA ARG A 126 -13.31 -35.50 -24.10
C ARG A 126 -14.47 -36.02 -23.26
N LEU A 127 -15.30 -35.12 -22.70
CA LEU A 127 -16.37 -35.49 -21.78
C LEU A 127 -17.70 -35.73 -22.51
N VAL A 128 -17.98 -34.96 -23.55
CA VAL A 128 -19.23 -34.98 -24.31
C VAL A 128 -19.10 -35.76 -25.62
N GLY A 129 -17.96 -35.65 -26.32
CA GLY A 129 -17.78 -36.18 -27.67
C GLY A 129 -18.17 -35.16 -28.75
N ASP A 130 -18.45 -35.65 -29.96
CA ASP A 130 -18.88 -34.85 -31.11
C ASP A 130 -20.42 -34.62 -31.16
N ILE A 131 -21.08 -34.77 -30.00
CA ILE A 131 -22.53 -34.60 -29.83
C ILE A 131 -22.88 -33.10 -29.75
N LYS A 132 -23.97 -32.68 -30.41
CA LYS A 132 -24.45 -31.30 -30.36
C LYS A 132 -25.11 -31.00 -29.01
N PRO A 133 -25.06 -29.76 -28.50
CA PRO A 133 -25.58 -29.43 -27.17
C PRO A 133 -27.03 -29.81 -26.85
N HIS A 134 -27.93 -29.84 -27.84
CA HIS A 134 -29.33 -30.22 -27.63
C HIS A 134 -29.54 -31.74 -27.55
N ASP A 135 -28.62 -32.54 -28.08
CA ASP A 135 -28.70 -34.01 -28.09
C ASP A 135 -27.95 -34.66 -26.92
N ILE A 136 -27.42 -33.83 -26.02
CA ILE A 136 -26.62 -34.31 -24.89
C ILE A 136 -27.51 -34.97 -23.85
N ASN A 137 -27.06 -36.10 -23.33
CA ASN A 137 -27.55 -36.65 -22.06
C ASN A 137 -26.72 -36.06 -20.89
N PRO A 138 -27.28 -35.15 -20.06
CA PRO A 138 -26.54 -34.49 -18.99
C PRO A 138 -26.09 -35.44 -17.89
N ALA A 139 -26.84 -36.51 -17.61
CA ALA A 139 -26.50 -37.51 -16.60
C ALA A 139 -25.21 -38.27 -16.97
N VAL A 140 -25.02 -38.60 -18.26
CA VAL A 140 -23.79 -39.23 -18.75
C VAL A 140 -22.59 -38.30 -18.58
N ILE A 141 -22.76 -37.01 -18.85
CA ILE A 141 -21.70 -36.01 -18.62
C ILE A 141 -21.39 -35.88 -17.13
N ALA A 142 -22.42 -35.75 -16.28
CA ALA A 142 -22.24 -35.65 -14.82
C ALA A 142 -21.43 -36.84 -14.28
N LYS A 143 -21.76 -38.07 -14.70
CA LYS A 143 -21.01 -39.28 -14.35
C LYS A 143 -19.55 -39.24 -14.83
N LYS A 144 -19.29 -38.79 -16.06
CA LYS A 144 -17.91 -38.60 -16.55
C LYS A 144 -17.15 -37.51 -15.79
N ILE A 145 -17.83 -36.45 -15.35
CA ILE A 145 -17.22 -35.41 -14.50
C ILE A 145 -16.85 -36.01 -13.14
N GLU A 146 -17.75 -36.80 -12.54
CA GLU A 146 -17.47 -37.51 -11.30
C GLU A 146 -16.25 -38.42 -11.42
N GLN A 147 -16.24 -39.29 -12.44
CA GLN A 147 -15.10 -40.16 -12.73
C GLN A 147 -13.80 -39.38 -12.88
N HIS A 148 -13.84 -38.23 -13.57
CA HIS A 148 -12.68 -37.36 -13.71
C HIS A 148 -12.18 -36.79 -12.38
N LEU A 149 -13.10 -36.43 -11.49
CA LEU A 149 -12.81 -35.78 -10.21
C LEU A 149 -12.32 -36.77 -9.14
N TYR A 150 -12.94 -37.94 -9.06
CA TYR A 150 -12.76 -38.90 -7.97
C TYR A 150 -12.01 -40.17 -8.37
N GLU A 151 -12.25 -40.71 -9.57
CA GLU A 151 -11.66 -42.00 -9.98
C GLU A 151 -10.34 -41.83 -10.75
N ASN A 152 -10.37 -41.22 -11.94
CA ASN A 152 -9.25 -41.13 -12.87
C ASN A 152 -9.15 -39.76 -13.54
N GLU A 153 -8.05 -39.04 -13.34
CA GLU A 153 -7.84 -37.75 -14.01
C GLU A 153 -7.64 -37.96 -15.53
N PHE A 154 -8.72 -37.73 -16.28
CA PHE A 154 -8.72 -37.73 -17.74
C PHE A 154 -7.66 -36.83 -18.37
N ARG A 155 -6.97 -37.38 -19.38
CA ARG A 155 -6.05 -36.62 -20.24
C ARG A 155 -6.72 -36.11 -21.50
N LEU A 156 -6.25 -34.96 -22.00
CA LEU A 156 -6.78 -34.31 -23.20
C LEU A 156 -6.20 -34.82 -24.52
N ASN A 157 -5.10 -35.56 -24.47
CA ASN A 157 -4.46 -36.11 -25.68
C ASN A 157 -5.06 -37.48 -25.99
N GLU A 158 -5.59 -37.63 -27.20
CA GLU A 158 -6.11 -38.93 -27.70
C GLU A 158 -4.98 -39.98 -27.65
N GLY A 159 -5.28 -41.17 -27.12
CA GLY A 159 -4.33 -42.27 -26.95
C GLY A 159 -3.46 -42.24 -25.68
N SER A 160 -3.51 -41.18 -24.86
CA SER A 160 -2.81 -41.17 -23.57
C SER A 160 -3.67 -41.83 -22.48
N ALA A 161 -3.11 -42.81 -21.75
CA ALA A 161 -3.78 -43.40 -20.59
C ALA A 161 -4.11 -42.32 -19.53
N ASP A 162 -5.32 -42.40 -19.00
CA ASP A 162 -5.77 -41.55 -17.90
C ASP A 162 -4.93 -41.82 -16.64
N LYS A 163 -4.86 -40.86 -15.71
CA LYS A 163 -4.11 -41.09 -14.47
C LYS A 163 -4.91 -41.99 -13.53
N ARG A 164 -4.20 -42.83 -12.77
CA ARG A 164 -4.76 -43.78 -11.77
C ARG A 164 -5.52 -43.14 -10.59
N LYS A 165 -5.50 -41.82 -10.46
CA LYS A 165 -6.11 -41.07 -9.35
C LYS A 165 -7.00 -39.97 -9.91
N GLY A 166 -8.12 -39.71 -9.25
CA GLY A 166 -9.00 -38.59 -9.57
C GLY A 166 -8.30 -37.24 -9.45
N LEU A 167 -8.83 -36.22 -10.15
CA LEU A 167 -8.25 -34.88 -10.16
C LEU A 167 -8.14 -34.27 -8.75
N ILE A 168 -9.13 -34.50 -7.88
CA ILE A 168 -9.17 -33.93 -6.53
C ILE A 168 -8.02 -34.49 -5.70
N GLU A 169 -7.94 -35.81 -5.60
CA GLU A 169 -6.90 -36.52 -4.86
C GLU A 169 -5.50 -36.21 -5.41
N ALA A 170 -5.32 -36.26 -6.72
CA ALA A 170 -4.03 -35.98 -7.35
C ALA A 170 -3.54 -34.54 -7.06
N ARG A 171 -4.45 -33.57 -7.04
CA ARG A 171 -4.12 -32.19 -6.65
C ARG A 171 -3.86 -32.04 -5.17
N ALA A 172 -4.64 -32.70 -4.32
CA ALA A 172 -4.49 -32.67 -2.88
C ALA A 172 -3.12 -33.22 -2.45
N LEU A 173 -2.75 -34.41 -2.96
CA LEU A 173 -1.43 -35.02 -2.76
C LEU A 173 -0.30 -34.14 -3.30
N SER A 174 -0.50 -33.50 -4.46
CA SER A 174 0.48 -32.55 -4.99
C SER A 174 0.69 -31.36 -4.06
N ILE A 175 -0.37 -30.84 -3.42
CA ILE A 175 -0.29 -29.71 -2.49
C ILE A 175 0.34 -30.12 -1.16
N GLU A 176 -0.06 -31.29 -0.65
CA GLU A 176 0.43 -31.93 0.57
C GLU A 176 1.95 -32.12 0.51
N ARG A 177 2.46 -32.66 -0.61
CA ARG A 177 3.88 -32.91 -0.85
C ARG A 177 4.70 -31.65 -1.14
N ASN A 178 4.04 -30.57 -1.53
CA ASN A 178 4.69 -29.33 -1.95
C ASN A 178 4.96 -28.40 -0.75
N VAL A 179 5.71 -28.92 0.23
CA VAL A 179 6.31 -28.15 1.31
C VAL A 179 7.52 -27.40 0.75
N LEU A 180 7.70 -26.13 1.16
CA LEU A 180 8.92 -25.40 0.83
C LEU A 180 10.06 -26.12 1.53
N LYS A 181 10.86 -26.88 0.76
CA LYS A 181 12.06 -27.54 1.27
C LYS A 181 13.24 -26.56 1.16
N PRO A 182 14.28 -26.72 1.99
CA PRO A 182 15.59 -26.17 1.64
C PRO A 182 15.90 -26.61 0.21
N ALA A 183 16.33 -25.68 -0.63
CA ALA A 183 16.87 -26.04 -1.93
C ALA A 183 18.02 -27.01 -1.65
N GLN A 184 17.90 -28.27 -2.08
CA GLN A 184 19.11 -29.06 -2.22
C GLN A 184 19.94 -28.36 -3.29
N GLU A 185 21.22 -28.13 -2.99
CA GLU A 185 22.20 -27.61 -3.92
C GLU A 185 22.35 -28.58 -5.10
N GLU A 186 21.42 -28.54 -6.03
CA GLU A 186 21.75 -28.82 -7.39
C GLU A 186 22.24 -27.49 -7.93
N GLY A 187 23.55 -27.27 -7.88
CA GLY A 187 24.22 -26.15 -8.54
C GLY A 187 23.86 -26.09 -10.03
N ARG A 188 24.51 -25.22 -10.82
CA ARG A 188 24.29 -25.24 -12.28
C ARG A 188 24.45 -26.68 -12.78
N GLN A 189 23.34 -27.26 -13.24
CA GLN A 189 23.32 -28.66 -13.68
C GLN A 189 24.12 -28.85 -14.99
N TRP A 190 24.64 -27.78 -15.59
CA TRP A 190 25.36 -27.78 -16.85
C TRP A 190 26.67 -26.99 -16.78
N SER A 191 27.65 -27.44 -17.57
CA SER A 191 29.02 -26.94 -17.69
C SER A 191 29.20 -26.03 -18.91
N ASP A 192 30.39 -25.42 -19.07
CA ASP A 192 30.72 -24.69 -20.30
C ASP A 192 30.82 -25.64 -21.52
N LYS A 193 31.21 -26.91 -21.31
CA LYS A 193 31.21 -27.92 -22.37
C LYS A 193 29.79 -28.17 -22.91
N ASP A 194 28.78 -28.13 -22.05
CA ASP A 194 27.39 -28.28 -22.47
C ASP A 194 26.94 -27.12 -23.37
N TRP A 195 27.43 -25.90 -23.13
CA TRP A 195 27.17 -24.76 -24.03
C TRP A 195 27.78 -24.96 -25.41
N ASP A 196 29.01 -25.45 -25.47
CA ASP A 196 29.72 -25.72 -26.73
C ASP A 196 28.98 -26.78 -27.55
N VAL A 197 28.54 -27.86 -26.89
CA VAL A 197 27.73 -28.91 -27.52
C VAL A 197 26.37 -28.38 -27.96
N TYR A 198 25.68 -27.60 -27.11
CA TYR A 198 24.35 -27.06 -27.37
C TYR A 198 24.32 -26.18 -28.63
N PHE A 199 25.35 -25.39 -28.87
CA PHE A 199 25.44 -24.51 -30.05
C PHE A 199 26.28 -25.06 -31.20
N LYS A 200 26.77 -26.31 -31.12
CA LYS A 200 27.68 -26.90 -32.11
C LYS A 200 27.11 -26.89 -33.52
N GLN A 201 25.81 -27.17 -33.67
CA GLN A 201 25.18 -27.28 -34.99
C GLN A 201 24.76 -25.93 -35.57
N TYR A 202 24.15 -25.06 -34.77
CA TYR A 202 23.75 -23.70 -35.16
C TYR A 202 23.29 -22.89 -33.95
N ASP A 203 23.27 -21.56 -34.09
CA ASP A 203 22.75 -20.64 -33.08
C ASP A 203 21.21 -20.67 -33.05
N ILE A 204 20.66 -21.45 -32.12
CA ILE A 204 19.21 -21.57 -31.94
C ILE A 204 18.55 -20.23 -31.56
N ALA A 205 19.26 -19.33 -30.87
CA ALA A 205 18.72 -18.03 -30.51
C ALA A 205 18.57 -17.13 -31.75
N GLN A 206 19.61 -17.09 -32.59
CA GLN A 206 19.56 -16.38 -33.87
C GLN A 206 18.47 -16.93 -34.79
N LYS A 207 18.34 -18.27 -34.89
CA LYS A 207 17.29 -18.93 -35.69
C LYS A 207 15.88 -18.56 -35.22
N ILE A 208 15.64 -18.55 -33.90
CA ILE A 208 14.36 -18.13 -33.33
C ILE A 208 14.11 -16.65 -33.63
N PHE A 209 15.11 -15.78 -33.41
CA PHE A 209 15.00 -14.34 -33.64
C PHE A 209 14.66 -14.02 -35.09
N GLN A 210 15.38 -14.59 -36.06
CA GLN A 210 15.14 -14.41 -37.49
C GLN A 210 13.75 -14.92 -37.93
N LYS A 211 13.33 -16.11 -37.48
CA LYS A 211 11.97 -16.59 -37.79
C LYS A 211 10.90 -15.63 -37.25
N CYS A 212 11.09 -15.10 -36.05
CA CYS A 212 10.16 -14.12 -35.48
C CYS A 212 10.19 -12.78 -36.24
N GLN A 213 11.37 -12.31 -36.66
CA GLN A 213 11.52 -11.09 -37.46
C GLN A 213 10.83 -11.22 -38.82
N ASN A 214 11.02 -12.36 -39.51
CA ASN A 214 10.40 -12.62 -40.81
C ASN A 214 8.87 -12.67 -40.69
N LEU A 215 8.33 -13.20 -39.60
CA LEU A 215 6.88 -13.19 -39.32
C LEU A 215 6.34 -11.79 -39.04
N GLU A 216 7.13 -10.90 -38.42
CA GLU A 216 6.76 -9.49 -38.24
C GLU A 216 6.78 -8.72 -39.58
N SER A 217 7.78 -8.96 -40.43
CA SER A 217 7.93 -8.27 -41.72
C SER A 217 6.92 -8.73 -42.80
N SER A 218 6.46 -9.98 -42.76
CA SER A 218 5.60 -10.57 -43.81
C SER A 218 4.09 -10.36 -43.62
N ASN A 219 3.62 -9.96 -42.43
CA ASN A 219 2.19 -9.81 -42.15
C ASN A 219 1.73 -8.34 -42.10
N ALA A 220 1.23 -7.83 -43.24
CA ALA A 220 0.70 -6.46 -43.40
C ALA A 220 -0.58 -6.14 -42.58
N LYS A 221 -1.15 -7.09 -41.82
CA LYS A 221 -2.39 -6.90 -41.02
C LYS A 221 -2.13 -6.88 -39.51
N LYS A 222 -1.95 -5.67 -38.97
CA LYS A 222 -2.31 -5.11 -37.63
C LYS A 222 -2.20 -5.92 -36.31
N ASN A 223 -1.77 -7.18 -36.25
CA ASN A 223 -1.63 -7.91 -34.98
C ASN A 223 -0.28 -8.64 -34.91
N HIS A 224 0.80 -7.91 -34.60
CA HIS A 224 2.16 -8.43 -34.40
C HIS A 224 2.22 -9.39 -33.20
N ARG A 225 1.91 -10.68 -33.39
CA ARG A 225 2.08 -11.69 -32.34
C ARG A 225 3.27 -12.57 -32.67
N VAL A 226 4.37 -12.36 -31.97
CA VAL A 226 5.42 -13.38 -31.83
C VAL A 226 4.82 -14.56 -31.09
N LEU A 227 4.60 -15.68 -31.77
CA LEU A 227 3.92 -16.84 -31.21
C LEU A 227 4.92 -17.75 -30.48
N LEU A 228 4.57 -18.15 -29.25
CA LEU A 228 5.27 -19.19 -28.48
C LEU A 228 5.51 -20.46 -29.32
N ASN A 229 4.61 -20.77 -30.25
CA ASN A 229 4.69 -21.91 -31.14
C ASN A 229 5.93 -21.86 -32.06
N THR A 230 6.34 -20.67 -32.50
CA THR A 230 7.51 -20.52 -33.38
C THR A 230 8.80 -20.90 -32.64
N ALA A 231 8.99 -20.37 -31.43
CA ALA A 231 10.13 -20.73 -30.60
C ALA A 231 10.08 -22.21 -30.19
N ALA A 232 8.88 -22.73 -29.86
CA ALA A 232 8.70 -24.13 -29.50
C ALA A 232 9.04 -25.09 -30.65
N SER A 233 8.68 -24.78 -31.90
CA SER A 233 9.06 -25.58 -33.07
C SER A 233 10.57 -25.58 -33.28
N CYS A 234 11.24 -24.42 -33.26
CA CYS A 234 12.69 -24.38 -33.39
C CYS A 234 13.40 -25.16 -32.29
N LEU A 235 12.93 -25.07 -31.05
CA LEU A 235 13.51 -25.81 -29.92
C LEU A 235 13.24 -27.31 -30.02
N TYR A 236 12.09 -27.71 -30.57
CA TYR A 236 11.78 -29.12 -30.81
C TYR A 236 12.72 -29.71 -31.87
N ASP A 237 12.92 -29.01 -32.99
CA ASP A 237 13.87 -29.42 -34.04
C ASP A 237 15.30 -29.51 -33.49
N HIS A 238 15.66 -28.57 -32.60
CA HIS A 238 16.96 -28.55 -31.94
C HIS A 238 17.14 -29.67 -30.92
N TYR A 239 16.07 -30.07 -30.23
CA TYR A 239 16.10 -31.24 -29.35
C TYR A 239 16.41 -32.51 -30.15
N ALA A 240 15.70 -32.71 -31.26
CA ALA A 240 15.89 -33.85 -32.15
C ALA A 240 17.31 -33.91 -32.72
N SER A 241 17.96 -32.75 -32.88
CA SER A 241 19.32 -32.68 -33.42
C SER A 241 20.42 -32.84 -32.36
N LEU A 242 20.12 -32.56 -31.09
CA LEU A 242 21.06 -32.71 -29.96
C LEU A 242 21.06 -34.11 -29.36
N PHE A 243 19.91 -34.78 -29.31
CA PHE A 243 19.73 -36.02 -28.57
C PHE A 243 19.41 -37.19 -29.51
N ILE A 244 20.42 -37.59 -30.30
CA ILE A 244 20.36 -38.69 -31.27
C ILE A 244 21.19 -39.85 -30.73
N ALA A 245 20.65 -41.08 -30.80
CA ALA A 245 21.39 -42.30 -30.54
C ALA A 245 22.33 -42.64 -31.71
N GLU A 246 23.25 -43.60 -31.52
CA GLU A 246 24.20 -44.01 -32.56
C GLU A 246 23.52 -44.55 -33.83
N ASP A 247 22.30 -45.07 -33.71
CA ASP A 247 21.47 -45.58 -34.81
C ASP A 247 20.66 -44.49 -35.55
N GLY A 248 20.82 -43.22 -35.17
CA GLY A 248 20.09 -42.09 -35.77
C GLY A 248 18.70 -41.84 -35.16
N THR A 249 18.26 -42.63 -34.18
CA THR A 249 16.95 -42.42 -33.53
C THR A 249 17.00 -41.35 -32.44
N ILE A 250 15.89 -40.63 -32.23
CA ILE A 250 15.80 -39.58 -31.19
C ILE A 250 15.67 -40.25 -29.82
N LEU A 251 16.57 -39.93 -28.89
CA LEU A 251 16.56 -40.46 -27.54
C LEU A 251 15.29 -40.05 -26.78
N LYS A 252 14.74 -40.97 -25.97
CA LYS A 252 13.60 -40.67 -25.10
C LYS A 252 14.06 -39.81 -23.91
N ILE A 253 13.14 -38.98 -23.38
CA ILE A 253 13.44 -38.06 -22.25
C ILE A 253 14.09 -38.76 -21.05
N GLY A 254 13.70 -40.00 -20.73
CA GLY A 254 14.33 -40.78 -19.66
C GLY A 254 15.81 -41.01 -19.92
N GLN A 255 16.14 -41.57 -21.08
CA GLN A 255 17.52 -41.84 -21.51
C GLN A 255 18.37 -40.56 -21.56
N VAL A 256 17.79 -39.46 -22.05
CA VAL A 256 18.48 -38.17 -22.12
C VAL A 256 18.80 -37.60 -20.74
N LYS A 257 17.91 -37.78 -19.75
CA LYS A 257 18.18 -37.33 -18.37
C LYS A 257 19.32 -38.11 -17.73
N ASP A 258 19.43 -39.39 -18.02
CA ASP A 258 20.43 -40.26 -17.42
C ASP A 258 21.80 -40.11 -18.10
N GLN A 259 21.83 -39.99 -19.43
CA GLN A 259 23.07 -39.96 -20.23
C GLN A 259 23.62 -38.54 -20.46
N TYR A 260 22.74 -37.52 -20.54
CA TYR A 260 23.10 -36.15 -20.90
C TYR A 260 22.46 -35.14 -19.94
N ALA A 261 22.53 -35.41 -18.63
CA ALA A 261 21.86 -34.64 -17.59
C ALA A 261 22.07 -33.11 -17.73
N GLY A 262 23.32 -32.67 -17.95
CA GLY A 262 23.64 -31.24 -18.06
C GLY A 262 23.14 -30.58 -19.33
N LEU A 263 23.41 -31.17 -20.50
CA LEU A 263 22.89 -30.69 -21.78
C LEU A 263 21.36 -30.64 -21.81
N PHE A 264 20.70 -31.63 -21.20
CA PHE A 264 19.24 -31.66 -21.05
C PHE A 264 18.73 -30.55 -20.13
N ALA A 265 19.38 -30.33 -18.99
CA ALA A 265 19.05 -29.24 -18.08
C ALA A 265 19.17 -27.87 -18.77
N LEU A 266 20.25 -27.66 -19.54
CA LEU A 266 20.45 -26.47 -20.35
C LEU A 266 19.33 -26.29 -21.37
N HIS A 267 18.98 -27.33 -22.12
CA HIS A 267 17.88 -27.30 -23.09
C HIS A 267 16.55 -26.90 -22.43
N MET A 268 16.24 -27.49 -21.28
CA MET A 268 15.02 -27.20 -20.54
C MET A 268 15.00 -25.77 -20.01
N GLU A 269 16.14 -25.23 -19.58
CA GLU A 269 16.26 -23.84 -19.13
C GLU A 269 16.11 -22.84 -20.30
N VAL A 270 16.69 -23.12 -21.47
CA VAL A 270 16.49 -22.33 -22.70
C VAL A 270 15.01 -22.32 -23.09
N LYS A 271 14.37 -23.50 -23.09
CA LYS A 271 12.95 -23.66 -23.38
C LYS A 271 12.07 -22.88 -22.42
N ASP A 272 12.35 -22.97 -21.13
CA ASP A 272 11.62 -22.22 -20.10
C ASP A 272 11.86 -20.71 -20.21
N CYS A 273 13.06 -20.28 -20.62
CA CYS A 273 13.38 -18.89 -20.87
C CYS A 273 12.49 -18.29 -21.96
N TYR A 274 12.45 -18.92 -23.14
CA TYR A 274 11.57 -18.49 -24.24
C TYR A 274 10.10 -18.61 -23.87
N ARG A 275 9.70 -19.69 -23.18
CA ARG A 275 8.33 -19.84 -22.69
C ARG A 275 7.92 -18.66 -21.82
N ARG A 276 8.73 -18.25 -20.85
CA ARG A 276 8.42 -17.11 -19.97
C ARG A 276 8.41 -15.78 -20.73
N GLN A 277 9.33 -15.57 -21.67
CA GLN A 277 9.36 -14.35 -22.49
C GLN A 277 8.16 -14.21 -23.43
N LEU A 278 7.56 -15.33 -23.85
CA LEU A 278 6.49 -15.38 -24.87
C LEU A 278 5.10 -15.75 -24.32
N LYS A 279 4.96 -16.21 -23.06
CA LYS A 279 3.68 -16.68 -22.48
C LYS A 279 2.80 -15.56 -21.88
N ASP A 280 3.39 -14.43 -21.47
CA ASP A 280 2.68 -13.32 -20.81
C ASP A 280 2.27 -12.17 -21.74
N SER A 281 2.57 -12.25 -23.04
CA SER A 281 2.33 -11.16 -23.99
C SER A 281 0.91 -11.15 -24.56
N LYS A 282 -0.09 -10.83 -23.70
CA LYS A 282 -1.34 -10.23 -24.20
C LYS A 282 -1.08 -8.84 -24.83
N ARG A 283 0.05 -8.21 -24.50
CA ARG A 283 0.63 -7.03 -25.16
C ARG A 283 1.95 -7.45 -25.81
N HIS A 284 2.17 -7.07 -27.07
CA HIS A 284 3.35 -7.33 -27.89
C HIS A 284 4.65 -7.46 -27.06
N THR A 285 5.30 -8.63 -27.04
CA THR A 285 6.72 -8.67 -26.65
C THR A 285 7.47 -8.08 -27.83
N PRO A 286 8.11 -6.90 -27.73
CA PRO A 286 8.86 -6.35 -28.84
C PRO A 286 10.00 -7.32 -29.16
N LEU A 287 10.25 -7.57 -30.44
CA LEU A 287 11.40 -8.36 -30.90
C LEU A 287 12.71 -7.91 -30.23
N LYS A 288 12.82 -6.60 -29.93
CA LYS A 288 13.92 -5.96 -29.18
C LYS A 288 14.29 -6.65 -27.85
N ASN A 289 13.36 -7.34 -27.20
CA ASN A 289 13.57 -7.96 -25.89
C ASN A 289 13.96 -9.45 -25.96
N MET A 290 14.07 -10.03 -27.16
CA MET A 290 14.53 -11.40 -27.34
C MET A 290 16.06 -11.46 -27.48
N PRO A 291 16.69 -12.56 -27.04
CA PRO A 291 18.10 -12.82 -27.35
C PRO A 291 18.29 -12.87 -28.87
N LYS A 292 19.26 -12.11 -29.38
CA LYS A 292 19.55 -12.03 -30.82
C LYS A 292 20.48 -13.15 -31.29
N ASP A 293 21.28 -13.68 -30.37
CA ASP A 293 22.37 -14.63 -30.61
C ASP A 293 22.66 -15.43 -29.33
N LYS A 294 23.58 -16.39 -29.46
CA LYS A 294 24.05 -17.26 -28.38
C LYS A 294 24.68 -16.50 -27.22
N GLY A 295 25.36 -15.37 -27.48
CA GLY A 295 25.99 -14.54 -26.45
C GLY A 295 24.95 -13.87 -25.57
N ALA A 296 23.95 -13.25 -26.20
CA ALA A 296 22.81 -12.65 -25.52
C ALA A 296 21.98 -13.70 -24.74
N LEU A 297 21.81 -14.91 -25.28
CA LEU A 297 21.10 -15.99 -24.58
C LEU A 297 21.91 -16.53 -23.39
N LYS A 298 23.22 -16.76 -23.55
CA LYS A 298 24.12 -17.18 -22.47
C LYS A 298 24.12 -16.16 -21.34
N ALA A 299 24.34 -14.88 -21.64
CA ALA A 299 24.31 -13.80 -20.65
C ALA A 299 22.97 -13.75 -19.89
N LEU A 300 21.85 -13.87 -20.60
CA LEU A 300 20.51 -13.86 -20.00
C LEU A 300 20.28 -15.06 -19.05
N LEU A 301 20.71 -16.26 -19.43
CA LEU A 301 20.56 -17.46 -18.60
C LEU A 301 21.50 -17.45 -17.40
N THR A 302 22.76 -17.04 -17.59
CA THR A 302 23.75 -16.84 -16.54
C THR A 302 23.22 -15.90 -15.46
N HIS A 303 22.77 -14.70 -15.85
CA HIS A 303 22.17 -13.73 -14.91
C HIS A 303 20.91 -14.28 -14.22
N LYS A 304 20.08 -15.08 -14.91
CA LYS A 304 18.89 -15.72 -14.29
C LYS A 304 19.25 -16.81 -13.30
N SER A 305 20.34 -17.53 -13.53
CA SER A 305 20.86 -18.55 -12.61
C SER A 305 21.46 -17.88 -11.37
N GLU A 306 22.34 -16.89 -11.54
CA GLU A 306 22.93 -16.13 -10.44
C GLU A 306 21.87 -15.46 -9.56
N ASN A 307 20.88 -14.80 -10.18
CA ASN A 307 19.77 -14.22 -9.44
C ASN A 307 18.95 -15.26 -8.66
N ARG A 308 18.84 -16.52 -9.16
CA ARG A 308 18.16 -17.59 -8.41
C ARG A 308 19.01 -18.02 -7.20
N ASN A 309 20.28 -18.31 -7.41
CA ASN A 309 21.20 -18.74 -6.36
C ASN A 309 21.29 -17.71 -5.24
N THR A 310 21.47 -16.42 -5.58
CA THR A 310 21.49 -15.33 -4.60
C THR A 310 20.18 -15.26 -3.81
N ASN A 311 19.03 -15.39 -4.48
CA ASN A 311 17.73 -15.39 -3.80
C ASN A 311 17.53 -16.61 -2.87
N ASP A 312 18.10 -17.76 -3.20
CA ASP A 312 17.99 -18.96 -2.37
C ASP A 312 18.90 -18.86 -1.14
N LEU A 313 20.11 -18.32 -1.27
CA LEU A 313 20.98 -17.97 -0.13
C LEU A 313 20.31 -16.95 0.80
N ILE A 314 19.76 -15.87 0.26
CA ILE A 314 19.02 -14.86 1.05
C ILE A 314 17.85 -15.51 1.81
N ARG A 315 17.13 -16.45 1.17
CA ARG A 315 16.03 -17.16 1.83
C ARG A 315 16.52 -18.04 2.96
N LEU A 316 17.58 -18.81 2.76
CA LEU A 316 18.17 -19.68 3.78
C LEU A 316 18.70 -18.86 4.95
N GLY A 317 19.49 -17.83 4.67
CA GLY A 317 20.06 -16.94 5.69
C GLY A 317 19.01 -16.23 6.53
N ARG A 318 17.88 -15.87 5.92
CA ARG A 318 16.73 -15.33 6.65
C ARG A 318 16.15 -16.33 7.63
N ILE A 319 16.05 -17.61 7.27
CA ILE A 319 15.55 -18.64 8.20
C ILE A 319 16.55 -18.85 9.33
N ILE A 320 17.85 -18.93 9.01
CA ILE A 320 18.93 -19.01 10.00
C ILE A 320 18.84 -17.86 11.01
N HIS A 321 18.68 -16.62 10.53
CA HIS A 321 18.54 -15.44 11.38
C HIS A 321 17.38 -15.56 12.37
N TYR A 322 16.19 -15.90 11.89
CA TYR A 322 15.00 -15.96 12.76
C TYR A 322 14.99 -17.17 13.69
N GLU A 323 15.60 -18.29 13.31
CA GLU A 323 15.84 -19.42 14.21
C GLU A 323 16.88 -19.10 15.28
N TYR A 324 17.98 -18.43 14.90
CA TYR A 324 19.00 -17.97 15.83
C TYR A 324 18.43 -17.02 16.88
N LEU A 325 17.62 -16.03 16.46
CA LEU A 325 16.94 -15.12 17.39
C LEU A 325 15.96 -15.82 18.33
N HIS A 326 15.30 -16.88 17.87
CA HIS A 326 14.32 -17.59 18.69
C HIS A 326 14.98 -18.49 19.75
N ASN A 327 16.04 -19.19 19.37
CA ASN A 327 16.68 -20.19 20.23
C ASN A 327 17.91 -19.67 20.98
N GLY A 328 18.43 -18.50 20.62
CA GLY A 328 19.64 -17.89 21.20
C GLY A 328 20.96 -18.54 20.77
N ASN A 329 20.91 -19.63 19.99
CA ASN A 329 22.07 -20.43 19.57
C ASN A 329 22.08 -20.68 18.06
N TRP A 330 23.27 -20.87 17.48
CA TRP A 330 23.43 -21.14 16.04
C TRP A 330 22.70 -22.43 15.65
N PRO A 331 21.76 -22.40 14.68
CA PRO A 331 20.89 -23.53 14.40
C PRO A 331 21.62 -24.65 13.64
N ASP A 332 21.27 -25.90 13.94
CA ASP A 332 21.75 -27.09 13.22
C ASP A 332 20.90 -27.42 11.97
N LYS A 333 21.33 -28.43 11.20
CA LYS A 333 20.64 -28.88 9.97
C LYS A 333 19.21 -29.37 10.21
N THR A 334 18.95 -29.99 11.33
CA THR A 334 17.63 -30.52 11.69
C THR A 334 16.69 -29.38 12.07
N GLN A 335 17.17 -28.42 12.87
CA GLN A 335 16.44 -27.23 13.27
C GLN A 335 16.07 -26.38 12.05
N ILE A 336 17.02 -26.13 11.14
CA ILE A 336 16.72 -25.40 9.90
C ILE A 336 15.72 -26.17 9.03
N ALA A 337 15.89 -27.48 8.84
CA ALA A 337 14.97 -28.27 8.00
C ALA A 337 13.54 -28.29 8.55
N ASN A 338 13.38 -28.23 9.87
CA ASN A 338 12.08 -28.27 10.55
C ASN A 338 11.58 -26.89 11.01
N SER A 339 12.27 -25.81 10.63
CA SER A 339 11.94 -24.45 11.06
C SER A 339 10.50 -24.06 10.71
N SER A 340 9.79 -23.53 11.70
CA SER A 340 8.43 -22.98 11.52
C SER A 340 8.43 -21.77 10.57
N TYR A 341 9.57 -21.10 10.40
CA TYR A 341 9.72 -19.95 9.52
C TYR A 341 9.67 -20.30 8.03
N TRP A 342 9.81 -21.57 7.64
CA TRP A 342 9.53 -22.02 6.26
C TRP A 342 8.04 -22.00 5.92
N THR A 343 7.16 -22.02 6.94
CA THR A 343 5.72 -22.07 6.74
C THR A 343 5.15 -20.72 6.32
N SER A 344 3.93 -20.71 5.78
CA SER A 344 3.25 -19.44 5.45
C SER A 344 2.98 -18.57 6.68
N ALA A 345 2.77 -19.17 7.85
CA ALA A 345 2.56 -18.44 9.10
C ALA A 345 3.85 -17.76 9.57
N GLY A 346 4.96 -18.51 9.60
CA GLY A 346 6.28 -17.96 9.93
C GLY A 346 6.71 -16.84 8.98
N GLN A 347 6.51 -17.01 7.66
CA GLN A 347 6.75 -15.95 6.68
C GLN A 347 5.88 -14.71 6.89
N SER A 348 4.63 -14.86 7.34
CA SER A 348 3.77 -13.73 7.69
C SER A 348 4.26 -13.00 8.95
N LYS A 349 4.74 -13.74 9.97
CA LYS A 349 5.36 -13.17 11.19
C LYS A 349 6.59 -12.33 10.84
N ILE A 350 7.51 -12.88 10.04
CA ILE A 350 8.70 -12.16 9.53
C ILE A 350 8.28 -10.87 8.83
N LYS A 351 7.36 -10.97 7.87
CA LYS A 351 6.92 -9.81 7.08
C LYS A 351 6.26 -8.73 7.94
N ARG A 352 5.55 -9.11 8.99
CA ARG A 352 4.90 -8.17 9.93
C ARG A 352 5.96 -7.36 10.69
N ASN A 353 6.99 -8.02 11.21
CA ASN A 353 8.08 -7.38 11.94
C ASN A 353 8.92 -6.47 11.02
N GLU A 354 9.30 -6.96 9.84
CA GLU A 354 10.05 -6.17 8.86
C GLU A 354 9.26 -4.93 8.38
N ALA A 355 7.94 -5.02 8.27
CA ALA A 355 7.10 -3.89 7.86
C ALA A 355 7.09 -2.75 8.89
N PHE A 356 7.07 -3.09 10.19
CA PHE A 356 7.18 -2.11 11.26
C PHE A 356 8.54 -1.41 11.24
N ILE A 357 9.64 -2.19 11.23
CA ILE A 357 11.01 -1.67 11.22
C ILE A 357 11.23 -0.71 10.06
N ARG A 358 10.65 -1.01 8.89
CA ARG A 358 10.75 -0.16 7.72
C ARG A 358 10.14 1.23 7.94
N VAL A 359 8.93 1.30 8.49
CA VAL A 359 8.29 2.60 8.80
C VAL A 359 9.06 3.33 9.90
N TRP A 360 9.56 2.58 10.88
CA TRP A 360 10.38 3.13 11.96
C TRP A 360 11.69 3.77 11.46
N ARG A 361 12.42 3.10 10.56
CA ARG A 361 13.64 3.66 9.93
C ARG A 361 13.38 4.97 9.20
N HIS A 362 12.26 5.05 8.47
CA HIS A 362 11.87 6.28 7.80
C HIS A 362 11.67 7.41 8.81
N VAL A 363 10.93 7.16 9.90
CA VAL A 363 10.69 8.14 10.98
C VAL A 363 12.01 8.63 11.59
N LEU A 364 12.93 7.73 11.92
CA LEU A 364 14.22 8.10 12.51
C LEU A 364 15.11 8.89 11.55
N ALA A 365 15.03 8.61 10.25
CA ALA A 365 15.78 9.36 9.25
C ALA A 365 15.26 10.81 9.13
N LEU A 366 13.94 11.02 9.26
CA LEU A 366 13.37 12.37 9.34
C LEU A 366 13.81 13.09 10.61
N ALA A 367 13.75 12.41 11.77
CA ALA A 367 14.25 12.95 13.03
C ALA A 367 15.73 13.37 12.93
N ALA A 368 16.57 12.51 12.35
CA ALA A 368 17.98 12.80 12.11
C ALA A 368 18.18 14.06 11.26
N ARG A 369 17.34 14.27 10.23
CA ARG A 369 17.42 15.48 9.39
C ARG A 369 17.07 16.75 10.15
N THR A 370 16.01 16.71 10.95
CA THR A 370 15.60 17.84 11.79
C THR A 370 16.64 18.14 12.87
N LEU A 371 17.23 17.10 13.46
CA LEU A 371 18.37 17.23 14.38
C LEU A 371 19.60 17.83 13.69
N LYS A 372 19.90 17.44 12.45
CA LYS A 372 20.99 18.05 11.67
C LYS A 372 20.76 19.55 11.47
N ASP A 373 19.55 19.97 11.11
CA ASP A 373 19.24 21.39 10.95
C ASP A 373 19.28 22.18 12.28
N TRP A 374 18.93 21.53 13.39
CA TRP A 374 19.02 22.16 14.70
C TRP A 374 20.46 22.29 15.19
N ALA A 375 21.26 21.23 15.02
CA ALA A 375 22.56 21.10 15.65
C ALA A 375 23.73 21.60 14.77
N ASP A 376 23.57 21.56 13.45
CA ASP A 376 24.55 22.05 12.46
C ASP A 376 23.83 22.65 11.23
N PRO A 377 23.12 23.79 11.39
CA PRO A 377 22.32 24.42 10.33
C PRO A 377 23.13 24.82 9.10
N GLU A 378 24.41 25.15 9.29
CA GLU A 378 25.33 25.60 8.24
C GLU A 378 26.07 24.43 7.57
N GLY A 379 25.92 23.20 8.09
CA GLY A 379 26.63 22.03 7.55
C GLY A 379 28.15 22.11 7.73
N THR A 380 28.63 22.79 8.77
CA THR A 380 30.06 22.99 9.05
C THR A 380 30.78 21.68 9.37
N ILE A 381 30.04 20.67 9.81
CA ILE A 381 30.59 19.35 10.08
C ILE A 381 30.48 18.53 8.80
N ILE A 382 31.60 18.45 8.07
CA ILE A 382 31.81 17.65 6.85
C ILE A 382 31.84 16.13 7.17
N SER A 383 31.17 15.69 8.24
CA SER A 383 30.99 14.25 8.49
C SER A 383 29.70 13.78 7.84
N ASP A 384 29.76 12.66 7.11
CA ASP A 384 28.61 12.03 6.47
C ASP A 384 27.44 11.78 7.44
N ASP A 385 27.69 11.58 8.74
CA ASP A 385 26.66 11.25 9.73
C ASP A 385 26.76 12.07 11.02
N ILE A 386 25.75 12.91 11.31
CA ILE A 386 25.66 13.66 12.57
C ILE A 386 25.36 12.76 13.78
N LEU A 387 24.79 11.58 13.54
CA LEU A 387 24.47 10.58 14.57
C LEU A 387 25.64 9.64 14.87
N GLY A 388 26.78 9.81 14.19
CA GLY A 388 28.01 9.06 14.51
C GLY A 388 28.61 9.49 15.84
N GLY A 389 29.17 8.56 16.61
CA GLY A 389 29.69 8.84 17.96
C GLY A 389 30.72 9.97 18.02
N ASN A 390 31.63 10.04 17.05
CA ASN A 390 32.62 11.13 16.95
C ASN A 390 31.97 12.47 16.54
N SER A 391 30.90 12.43 15.74
CA SER A 391 30.19 13.62 15.27
C SER A 391 29.37 14.25 16.40
N ILE A 392 28.68 13.45 17.21
CA ILE A 392 27.90 13.95 18.37
C ILE A 392 28.79 14.77 19.32
N SER A 393 30.00 14.27 19.61
CA SER A 393 30.98 14.98 20.44
C SER A 393 31.48 16.27 19.80
N ARG A 394 31.63 16.33 18.47
CA ARG A 394 32.02 17.54 17.74
C ARG A 394 30.90 18.59 17.73
N VAL A 395 29.68 18.19 17.39
CA VAL A 395 28.48 19.05 17.37
C VAL A 395 28.23 19.70 18.73
N THR A 396 28.38 18.92 19.80
CA THR A 396 28.16 19.37 21.18
C THR A 396 29.43 19.94 21.82
N GLY A 397 30.52 20.07 21.04
CA GLY A 397 31.80 20.59 21.47
C GLY A 397 31.82 22.13 21.55
N LYS A 398 32.81 22.67 22.29
CA LYS A 398 32.93 24.12 22.55
C LYS A 398 33.07 24.98 21.28
N LYS A 399 33.56 24.43 20.17
CA LYS A 399 33.81 25.17 18.92
C LYS A 399 32.57 25.29 18.02
N THR A 400 31.60 24.38 18.12
CA THR A 400 30.48 24.28 17.17
C THR A 400 29.15 24.65 17.81
N PHE A 401 28.97 24.33 19.10
CA PHE A 401 27.79 24.70 19.86
C PHE A 401 27.81 26.17 20.27
N THR A 402 26.74 26.91 19.95
CA THR A 402 26.47 28.25 20.49
C THR A 402 25.05 28.33 21.04
N GLN A 403 24.83 29.20 22.04
CA GLN A 403 23.51 29.42 22.63
C GLN A 403 22.50 29.91 21.59
N GLU A 404 22.93 30.79 20.69
CA GLU A 404 22.11 31.31 19.60
C GLU A 404 21.63 30.19 18.67
N ARG A 405 22.55 29.32 18.22
CA ARG A 405 22.21 28.17 17.35
C ARG A 405 21.24 27.20 18.04
N PHE A 406 21.46 26.91 19.33
CA PHE A 406 20.57 26.05 20.10
C PHE A 406 19.18 26.69 20.26
N ASN A 407 19.12 27.95 20.67
CA ASN A 407 17.86 28.65 20.95
C ASN A 407 17.03 28.89 19.67
N ARG A 408 17.68 29.08 18.51
CA ARG A 408 17.05 29.40 17.21
C ARG A 408 15.78 28.59 16.93
N LYS A 409 15.87 27.26 17.11
CA LYS A 409 14.84 26.31 16.68
C LYS A 409 13.90 25.88 17.81
N LEU A 410 14.13 26.30 19.05
CA LEU A 410 13.32 25.90 20.20
C LEU A 410 11.85 26.31 20.06
N PRO A 411 11.50 27.57 19.69
CA PRO A 411 10.11 27.98 19.56
C PRO A 411 9.35 27.14 18.54
N LEU A 412 10.03 26.74 17.46
CA LEU A 412 9.46 25.92 16.40
C LEU A 412 9.26 24.45 16.83
N LEU A 413 10.19 23.89 17.60
CA LEU A 413 10.14 22.48 17.99
C LEU A 413 9.28 22.24 19.23
N PHE A 414 9.34 23.13 20.22
CA PHE A 414 8.80 22.92 21.56
C PHE A 414 7.75 23.95 21.99
N GLY A 415 7.44 24.95 21.15
CA GLY A 415 6.36 25.91 21.41
C GLY A 415 6.56 26.66 22.74
N GLU A 416 5.52 26.73 23.57
CA GLU A 416 5.54 27.32 24.93
C GLU A 416 6.67 26.80 25.82
N TYR A 417 7.15 25.56 25.64
CA TYR A 417 8.24 25.00 26.45
C TYR A 417 9.64 25.52 26.02
N ALA A 418 9.72 26.26 24.91
CA ALA A 418 10.96 26.84 24.43
C ALA A 418 11.60 27.81 25.43
N ASP A 419 10.81 28.55 26.19
CA ASP A 419 11.32 29.52 27.17
C ASP A 419 12.02 28.82 28.35
N VAL A 420 11.46 27.69 28.81
CA VAL A 420 12.05 26.83 29.84
C VAL A 420 13.41 26.30 29.38
N LEU A 421 13.49 25.76 28.16
CA LEU A 421 14.73 25.26 27.58
C LEU A 421 15.76 26.37 27.29
N SER A 422 15.28 27.55 26.92
CA SER A 422 16.12 28.74 26.65
C SER A 422 16.77 29.29 27.92
N ALA A 423 16.14 29.13 29.07
CA ALA A 423 16.65 29.55 30.37
C ALA A 423 17.70 28.59 30.98
N LEU A 424 17.87 27.39 30.40
CA LEU A 424 18.83 26.41 30.92
C LEU A 424 20.30 26.90 30.84
N PRO A 425 21.16 26.53 31.80
CA PRO A 425 22.60 26.71 31.68
C PRO A 425 23.17 26.02 30.44
N ASN A 426 24.25 26.56 29.87
CA ASN A 426 24.84 26.05 28.62
C ASN A 426 25.21 24.56 28.67
N GLU A 427 25.70 24.05 29.79
CA GLU A 427 26.02 22.62 29.92
C GLU A 427 24.77 21.74 29.92
N ARG A 428 23.65 22.19 30.51
CA ARG A 428 22.36 21.49 30.41
C ARG A 428 21.79 21.55 28.99
N LYS A 429 21.92 22.68 28.29
CA LYS A 429 21.52 22.81 26.87
C LYS A 429 22.28 21.82 25.98
N LYS A 430 23.60 21.74 26.14
CA LYS A 430 24.43 20.74 25.46
C LYS A 430 24.01 19.32 25.81
N GLY A 431 23.76 19.05 27.09
CA GLY A 431 23.28 17.75 27.58
C GLY A 431 21.96 17.35 26.91
N PHE A 432 21.00 18.27 26.82
CA PHE A 432 19.70 18.05 26.18
C PHE A 432 19.83 17.77 24.67
N LEU A 433 20.62 18.57 23.94
CA LEU A 433 20.88 18.33 22.52
C LEU A 433 21.60 16.99 22.29
N ARG A 434 22.62 16.71 23.10
CA ARG A 434 23.37 15.45 23.06
C ARG A 434 22.46 14.26 23.28
N HIS A 435 21.54 14.37 24.24
CA HIS A 435 20.56 13.33 24.56
C HIS A 435 19.66 12.99 23.37
N GLY A 436 19.12 14.01 22.69
CA GLY A 436 18.31 13.82 21.47
C GLY A 436 19.09 13.13 20.35
N LEU A 437 20.35 13.50 20.13
CA LEU A 437 21.24 12.88 19.14
C LEU A 437 21.56 11.42 19.50
N GLN A 438 21.98 11.13 20.73
CA GLN A 438 22.34 9.79 21.20
C GLN A 438 21.14 8.85 21.19
N THR A 439 19.98 9.31 21.66
CA THR A 439 18.72 8.56 21.65
C THR A 439 18.34 8.17 20.22
N THR A 440 18.36 9.14 19.29
CA THR A 440 18.04 8.88 17.87
C THR A 440 19.05 7.92 17.24
N ALA A 441 20.36 8.09 17.53
CA ALA A 441 21.42 7.21 17.04
C ALA A 441 21.25 5.77 17.55
N LYS A 442 20.98 5.59 18.85
CA LYS A 442 20.77 4.28 19.49
C LYS A 442 19.55 3.59 18.90
N LEU A 443 18.43 4.30 18.73
CA LEU A 443 17.22 3.75 18.11
C LEU A 443 17.44 3.39 16.63
N ARG A 444 18.20 4.20 15.89
CA ARG A 444 18.54 3.95 14.49
C ARG A 444 19.40 2.70 14.34
N ASN A 445 20.49 2.61 15.08
CA ASN A 445 21.41 1.48 15.01
C ASN A 445 20.73 0.16 15.41
N ASN A 446 19.88 0.19 16.45
CA ASN A 446 19.09 -0.99 16.83
C ASN A 446 18.05 -1.39 15.79
N SER A 447 17.47 -0.44 15.06
CA SER A 447 16.57 -0.76 13.95
C SER A 447 17.28 -1.51 12.81
N PHE A 448 18.61 -1.40 12.67
CA PHE A 448 19.40 -2.14 11.67
C PHE A 448 19.64 -3.61 12.04
N HIS A 449 19.48 -3.98 13.32
CA HIS A 449 19.68 -5.37 13.77
C HIS A 449 18.57 -6.36 13.45
N PHE A 450 17.50 -5.93 12.80
CA PHE A 450 16.39 -6.81 12.39
C PHE A 450 15.89 -7.73 13.52
N LYS A 451 15.58 -7.13 14.66
CA LYS A 451 15.03 -7.86 15.80
C LYS A 451 13.53 -7.61 15.91
N ASP A 452 12.83 -8.54 16.54
CA ASP A 452 11.38 -8.42 16.74
C ASP A 452 11.05 -7.26 17.70
N LEU A 453 9.76 -7.06 17.96
CA LEU A 453 9.27 -5.92 18.76
C LEU A 453 9.75 -5.99 20.22
N LYS A 454 10.06 -7.19 20.73
CA LYS A 454 10.56 -7.40 22.08
C LYS A 454 11.92 -6.74 22.27
N ILE A 455 12.87 -7.00 21.36
CA ILE A 455 14.21 -6.40 21.48
C ILE A 455 14.19 -4.89 21.17
N PHE A 456 13.23 -4.43 20.36
CA PHE A 456 12.98 -3.00 20.21
C PHE A 456 12.58 -2.34 21.54
N SER A 457 11.78 -3.01 22.36
CA SER A 457 11.49 -2.55 23.72
C SER A 457 12.68 -2.60 24.65
N GLU A 458 13.40 -3.73 24.67
CA GLU A 458 14.61 -3.85 25.49
C GLU A 458 15.59 -2.72 25.13
N THR A 459 15.66 -2.32 23.86
CA THR A 459 16.43 -1.16 23.44
C THR A 459 15.96 0.13 24.09
N LEU A 460 14.64 0.39 24.11
CA LEU A 460 14.03 1.56 24.72
C LEU A 460 14.25 1.58 26.23
N GLU A 461 14.05 0.45 26.91
CA GLU A 461 14.29 0.30 28.35
C GLU A 461 15.75 0.58 28.73
N ASN A 462 16.69 0.36 27.81
CA ASN A 462 18.10 0.66 28.00
C ASN A 462 18.49 2.09 27.60
N ILE A 463 17.58 2.96 27.16
CA ILE A 463 17.90 4.36 26.84
C ILE A 463 18.12 5.12 28.15
N GLU A 464 19.18 5.92 28.20
CA GLU A 464 19.47 6.79 29.34
C GLU A 464 18.32 7.79 29.53
N THR A 465 17.99 8.12 30.77
CA THR A 465 16.97 9.14 31.06
C THR A 465 17.59 10.54 31.05
N ASN A 466 16.74 11.55 30.87
CA ASN A 466 17.17 12.94 30.91
C ASN A 466 16.08 13.80 31.54
N ASN A 467 16.42 14.44 32.67
CA ASN A 467 15.46 15.20 33.46
C ASN A 467 14.71 16.28 32.67
N ASP A 468 15.34 16.92 31.69
CA ASP A 468 14.71 17.96 30.87
C ASP A 468 13.73 17.38 29.85
N ALA A 469 14.04 16.20 29.29
CA ALA A 469 13.14 15.45 28.41
C ALA A 469 11.94 14.86 29.18
N ASP A 470 12.19 14.36 30.39
CA ASP A 470 11.15 13.85 31.27
C ASP A 470 10.21 14.97 31.74
N SER A 471 10.77 16.14 32.07
CA SER A 471 9.99 17.33 32.44
C SER A 471 9.10 17.82 31.29
N LEU A 472 9.59 17.79 30.04
CA LEU A 472 8.78 18.11 28.86
C LEU A 472 7.58 17.17 28.75
N TRP A 473 7.81 15.86 28.86
CA TRP A 473 6.75 14.85 28.78
C TRP A 473 5.73 15.00 29.93
N GLN A 474 6.20 15.19 31.16
CA GLN A 474 5.33 15.37 32.32
C GLN A 474 4.48 16.64 32.23
N THR A 475 5.07 17.75 31.75
CA THR A 475 4.36 19.01 31.56
C THR A 475 3.19 18.82 30.59
N ASP A 476 3.41 18.15 29.46
CA ASP A 476 2.37 17.90 28.48
C ASP A 476 1.33 16.88 28.96
N CYS A 477 1.73 15.87 29.74
CA CYS A 477 0.81 14.99 30.44
C CYS A 477 -0.13 15.78 31.38
N ALA A 478 0.42 16.70 32.17
CA ALA A 478 -0.36 17.53 33.10
C ALA A 478 -1.30 18.50 32.37
N LYS A 479 -0.90 19.04 31.21
CA LYS A 479 -1.71 19.96 30.39
C LYS A 479 -2.80 19.25 29.58
N ARG A 480 -2.77 17.93 29.42
CA ARG A 480 -3.69 17.16 28.57
C ARG A 480 -5.16 17.36 28.96
N GLU A 481 -5.47 17.35 30.25
CA GLU A 481 -6.85 17.52 30.72
C GLU A 481 -7.38 18.93 30.45
N ALA A 482 -6.57 19.96 30.73
CA ALA A 482 -6.92 21.34 30.41
C ALA A 482 -7.19 21.53 28.90
N ARG A 483 -6.47 20.80 28.03
CA ARG A 483 -6.69 20.85 26.58
C ARG A 483 -8.05 20.27 26.15
N LEU A 484 -8.56 19.26 26.85
CA LEU A 484 -9.90 18.72 26.60
C LEU A 484 -10.95 19.80 26.88
N LEU A 485 -10.83 20.50 28.00
CA LEU A 485 -11.74 21.61 28.35
C LEU A 485 -11.64 22.76 27.34
N ALA A 486 -10.43 23.19 26.96
CA ALA A 486 -10.24 24.22 25.94
C ALA A 486 -10.89 23.84 24.59
N THR A 487 -10.93 22.55 24.25
CA THR A 487 -11.62 22.07 23.03
C THR A 487 -13.14 22.17 23.16
N LEU A 488 -13.69 21.85 24.34
CA LEU A 488 -15.12 22.00 24.62
C LEU A 488 -15.53 23.48 24.66
N GLU A 489 -14.70 24.33 25.25
CA GLU A 489 -14.88 25.79 25.28
C GLU A 489 -14.87 26.39 23.88
N ALA A 490 -13.93 25.97 23.02
CA ALA A 490 -13.84 26.44 21.63
C ALA A 490 -15.08 26.11 20.78
N VAL A 491 -15.85 25.08 21.17
CA VAL A 491 -17.13 24.74 20.52
C VAL A 491 -18.34 25.23 21.31
N LYS A 492 -18.11 26.11 22.29
CA LYS A 492 -19.14 26.74 23.12
C LYS A 492 -20.01 25.73 23.86
N ALA A 493 -19.41 24.64 24.34
CA ALA A 493 -20.14 23.61 25.10
C ALA A 493 -20.85 24.17 26.33
N GLN A 494 -20.26 25.18 26.99
CA GLN A 494 -20.84 25.92 28.10
C GLN A 494 -22.16 26.62 27.77
N ASP A 495 -22.38 26.97 26.51
CA ASP A 495 -23.60 27.65 26.06
C ASP A 495 -24.75 26.65 25.85
N TYR A 496 -24.48 25.34 25.75
CA TYR A 496 -25.48 24.35 25.35
C TYR A 496 -25.66 23.18 26.32
N TYR A 497 -24.72 22.98 27.25
CA TYR A 497 -24.77 21.90 28.23
C TYR A 497 -24.82 22.46 29.65
N SER A 498 -25.58 21.81 30.53
CA SER A 498 -25.58 22.09 31.97
C SER A 498 -24.22 21.75 32.61
N PRO A 499 -23.90 22.32 33.79
CA PRO A 499 -22.66 22.00 34.50
C PRO A 499 -22.48 20.49 34.75
N GLU A 500 -23.56 19.79 35.06
CA GLU A 500 -23.57 18.34 35.28
C GLU A 500 -23.22 17.58 33.99
N GLN A 501 -23.80 17.98 32.86
CA GLN A 501 -23.53 17.38 31.54
C GLN A 501 -22.11 17.64 31.05
N ILE A 502 -21.54 18.82 31.33
CA ILE A 502 -20.14 19.13 31.02
C ILE A 502 -19.22 18.27 31.87
N LYS A 503 -19.52 18.14 33.17
CA LYS A 503 -18.75 17.28 34.07
C LYS A 503 -18.80 15.82 33.65
N GLU A 504 -19.98 15.30 33.33
CA GLU A 504 -20.15 13.93 32.83
C GLU A 504 -19.36 13.69 31.53
N LEU A 505 -19.46 14.60 30.56
CA LEU A 505 -18.69 14.53 29.32
C LEU A 505 -17.18 14.58 29.57
N TYR A 506 -16.74 15.48 30.44
CA TYR A 506 -15.34 15.60 30.83
C TYR A 506 -14.81 14.32 31.50
N ASP A 507 -15.56 13.77 32.46
CA ASP A 507 -15.20 12.56 33.19
C ASP A 507 -15.13 11.33 32.26
N LEU A 508 -15.94 11.29 31.20
CA LEU A 508 -15.84 10.28 30.14
C LEU A 508 -14.60 10.48 29.26
N LEU A 509 -14.26 11.72 28.92
CA LEU A 509 -13.18 12.05 27.98
C LEU A 509 -11.78 11.96 28.59
N LYS A 510 -11.63 12.15 29.92
CA LYS A 510 -10.33 12.06 30.61
C LYS A 510 -9.78 10.63 30.72
N GLY A 511 -10.62 9.63 30.49
CA GLY A 511 -10.25 8.21 30.57
C GLY A 511 -9.22 7.76 29.52
N GLU A 512 -8.81 6.49 29.63
CA GLU A 512 -7.92 5.87 28.65
C GLU A 512 -8.57 5.77 27.25
N ILE A 513 -7.74 5.85 26.21
CA ILE A 513 -8.18 5.75 24.82
C ILE A 513 -7.80 4.36 24.29
N GLY A 514 -8.76 3.64 23.71
CA GLY A 514 -8.52 2.33 23.08
C GLY A 514 -7.59 2.40 21.85
N SER A 515 -7.18 1.23 21.35
CA SER A 515 -6.27 1.07 20.20
C SER A 515 -6.98 0.72 18.87
N LEU A 516 -8.29 0.42 18.86
CA LEU A 516 -9.01 0.05 17.64
C LEU A 516 -8.98 1.12 16.49
N PRO A 517 -8.70 0.71 15.23
CA PRO A 517 -8.64 1.62 14.08
C PRO A 517 -10.03 1.92 13.50
N LEU A 518 -10.74 2.86 14.12
CA LEU A 518 -12.09 3.28 13.73
C LEU A 518 -12.13 4.02 12.37
N PRO A 519 -13.21 3.87 11.56
CA PRO A 519 -13.46 4.72 10.40
C PRO A 519 -13.64 6.19 10.79
N ARG A 520 -13.42 7.10 9.83
CA ARG A 520 -13.66 8.54 10.04
C ARG A 520 -15.11 8.79 10.48
N PHE A 521 -15.30 9.56 11.55
CA PHE A 521 -16.61 9.81 12.16
C PHE A 521 -17.66 10.32 11.16
N LYS A 522 -17.31 11.30 10.31
CA LYS A 522 -18.22 11.80 9.27
C LYS A 522 -18.70 10.71 8.31
N ARG A 523 -17.83 9.76 7.93
CA ARG A 523 -18.21 8.63 7.05
C ARG A 523 -19.20 7.71 7.75
N LEU A 524 -19.00 7.46 9.05
CA LEU A 524 -19.92 6.67 9.86
C LEU A 524 -21.31 7.32 9.91
N LEU A 525 -21.40 8.62 10.21
CA LEU A 525 -22.68 9.34 10.20
C LEU A 525 -23.35 9.35 8.82
N THR A 526 -22.60 9.62 7.74
CA THR A 526 -23.15 9.60 6.37
C THR A 526 -23.69 8.21 6.03
N ARG A 527 -23.04 7.14 6.48
CA ARG A 527 -23.53 5.77 6.27
C ARG A 527 -24.75 5.46 7.14
N ALA A 528 -24.78 5.94 8.39
CA ALA A 528 -25.89 5.78 9.31
C ALA A 528 -27.19 6.42 8.76
N GLU A 529 -27.07 7.59 8.13
CA GLU A 529 -28.18 8.34 7.52
C GLU A 529 -28.74 7.65 6.26
N ASN A 530 -27.87 7.09 5.42
CA ASN A 530 -28.25 6.58 4.09
C ASN A 530 -28.90 5.18 4.10
N ALA A 531 -29.13 4.54 5.25
CA ALA A 531 -29.81 3.24 5.30
C ALA A 531 -31.27 3.37 5.72
N LYS A 532 -32.09 2.39 5.30
CA LYS A 532 -33.54 2.38 5.53
C LYS A 532 -33.93 2.27 7.01
N THR A 533 -33.24 1.43 7.76
CA THR A 533 -33.40 1.34 9.21
C THR A 533 -32.74 2.57 9.82
N LYS A 534 -33.47 3.45 10.50
CA LYS A 534 -32.84 4.63 11.12
C LYS A 534 -32.08 4.21 12.38
N ILE A 535 -30.82 4.65 12.47
CA ILE A 535 -30.04 4.63 13.72
C ILE A 535 -30.31 5.96 14.40
N ALA A 536 -30.48 6.00 15.72
CA ALA A 536 -30.62 7.22 16.49
C ALA A 536 -29.28 7.96 16.64
N LEU A 537 -28.63 8.26 15.51
CA LEU A 537 -27.46 9.13 15.41
C LEU A 537 -27.81 10.32 14.53
N PRO A 538 -27.21 11.50 14.76
CA PRO A 538 -27.49 12.68 13.95
C PRO A 538 -27.02 12.49 12.50
N SER A 539 -27.67 13.18 11.56
CA SER A 539 -27.26 13.16 10.15
C SER A 539 -25.91 13.83 9.94
N ALA A 540 -25.23 13.47 8.84
CA ALA A 540 -23.94 14.04 8.53
C ALA A 540 -24.11 15.49 8.05
N ARG A 541 -23.74 16.46 8.90
CA ARG A 541 -23.90 17.88 8.59
C ARG A 541 -22.86 18.43 7.60
N THR A 542 -23.29 19.41 6.82
CA THR A 542 -22.39 20.20 5.97
C THR A 542 -21.64 21.23 6.83
N ARG A 543 -20.59 21.81 6.26
CA ARG A 543 -19.82 22.86 6.97
C ARG A 543 -20.64 24.12 7.16
N GLU A 544 -21.55 24.41 6.24
CA GLU A 544 -22.43 25.57 6.27
C GLU A 544 -23.45 25.47 7.41
N GLU A 545 -24.12 24.32 7.54
CA GLU A 545 -25.05 24.07 8.65
C GLU A 545 -24.37 24.27 10.01
N MET A 546 -23.13 23.77 10.17
CA MET A 546 -22.37 23.95 11.41
C MET A 546 -21.87 25.38 11.65
N LYS A 547 -21.71 26.20 10.59
CA LYS A 547 -21.36 27.62 10.72
C LYS A 547 -22.59 28.47 11.06
N ALA A 548 -23.72 28.18 10.43
CA ALA A 548 -24.98 28.87 10.67
C ALA A 548 -25.55 28.56 12.06
N HIS A 549 -25.31 27.36 12.57
CA HIS A 549 -25.82 26.90 13.86
C HIS A 549 -24.67 26.38 14.75
N PRO A 550 -24.15 27.19 15.68
CA PRO A 550 -23.06 26.77 16.57
C PRO A 550 -23.40 25.54 17.43
N SER A 551 -24.68 25.34 17.76
CA SER A 551 -25.17 24.13 18.44
C SER A 551 -24.87 22.83 17.66
N LEU A 552 -24.94 22.86 16.32
CA LEU A 552 -24.60 21.72 15.47
C LEU A 552 -23.09 21.45 15.43
N LEU A 553 -22.26 22.50 15.50
CA LEU A 553 -20.82 22.35 15.63
C LEU A 553 -20.47 21.72 16.99
N CYS A 554 -21.10 22.20 18.06
CA CYS A 554 -20.95 21.66 19.40
C CYS A 554 -21.31 20.16 19.45
N GLN A 555 -22.48 19.79 18.91
CA GLN A 555 -22.91 18.39 18.78
C GLN A 555 -21.86 17.55 18.04
N PHE A 556 -21.46 17.98 16.85
CA PHE A 556 -20.56 17.19 16.00
C PHE A 556 -19.21 16.95 16.66
N ILE A 557 -18.61 17.98 17.26
CA ILE A 557 -17.30 17.85 17.90
C ILE A 557 -17.40 17.04 19.20
N SER A 558 -18.44 17.25 20.01
CA SER A 558 -18.66 16.48 21.24
C SER A 558 -18.81 14.98 20.94
N LEU A 559 -19.67 14.60 19.99
CA LEU A 559 -19.81 13.20 19.58
C LEU A 559 -18.53 12.64 18.96
N LYS A 560 -17.80 13.44 18.20
CA LYS A 560 -16.52 13.02 17.61
C LYS A 560 -15.49 12.71 18.69
N MET A 561 -15.36 13.56 19.72
CA MET A 561 -14.44 13.32 20.84
C MET A 561 -14.79 12.03 21.58
N VAL A 562 -16.08 11.80 21.82
CA VAL A 562 -16.60 10.57 22.44
C VAL A 562 -16.30 9.33 21.57
N TYR A 563 -16.54 9.43 20.26
CA TYR A 563 -16.31 8.35 19.30
C TYR A 563 -14.81 8.00 19.12
N GLU A 564 -13.93 9.00 19.04
CA GLU A 564 -12.50 8.79 18.81
C GLU A 564 -11.73 8.45 20.09
N GLY A 565 -12.31 8.73 21.26
CA GLY A 565 -11.79 8.47 22.60
C GLY A 565 -12.48 7.30 23.32
N PRO A 566 -13.38 7.55 24.28
CA PRO A 566 -13.89 6.55 25.22
C PRO A 566 -14.72 5.44 24.58
N PHE A 567 -15.47 5.71 23.50
CA PHE A 567 -16.18 4.67 22.75
C PHE A 567 -15.24 3.57 22.26
N ARG A 568 -14.03 3.95 21.84
CA ARG A 568 -13.03 3.00 21.33
C ARG A 568 -12.63 1.99 22.40
N LEU A 569 -12.40 2.45 23.63
CA LEU A 569 -12.05 1.59 24.75
C LEU A 569 -13.25 0.71 25.15
N TRP A 570 -14.44 1.31 25.25
CA TRP A 570 -15.67 0.58 25.57
C TRP A 570 -15.95 -0.56 24.59
N LEU A 571 -15.65 -0.34 23.30
CA LEU A 571 -15.86 -1.33 22.25
C LEU A 571 -14.88 -2.51 22.36
N GLU A 572 -13.68 -2.29 22.92
CA GLU A 572 -12.68 -3.34 23.14
C GLU A 572 -13.00 -4.29 24.32
N GLY A 573 -14.03 -4.00 25.12
CA GLY A 573 -14.42 -4.84 26.25
C GLY A 573 -14.93 -6.21 25.82
N ASP A 574 -14.65 -7.23 26.64
CA ASP A 574 -14.93 -8.65 26.33
C ASP A 574 -16.42 -9.03 26.36
N GLU A 575 -17.27 -8.24 27.03
CA GLU A 575 -18.72 -8.52 27.20
C GLU A 575 -19.62 -8.00 26.05
N ARG A 576 -19.05 -7.59 24.92
CA ARG A 576 -19.82 -6.95 23.84
C ARG A 576 -20.39 -8.01 22.89
N ASP A 577 -21.69 -7.95 22.65
CA ASP A 577 -22.37 -8.78 21.65
C ASP A 577 -22.13 -8.24 20.22
N VAL A 578 -20.87 -8.34 19.78
CA VAL A 578 -20.45 -7.96 18.41
C VAL A 578 -21.25 -8.74 17.37
N ARG A 579 -21.64 -9.99 17.69
CA ARG A 579 -22.41 -10.85 16.80
C ARG A 579 -23.79 -10.25 16.51
N SER A 580 -24.50 -9.75 17.52
CA SER A 580 -25.76 -9.04 17.34
C SER A 580 -25.63 -7.81 16.44
N TYR A 581 -24.60 -6.98 16.65
CA TYR A 581 -24.33 -5.84 15.77
C TYR A 581 -24.07 -6.26 14.33
N MET A 582 -23.33 -7.35 14.12
CA MET A 582 -23.06 -7.88 12.79
C MET A 582 -24.32 -8.39 12.09
N VAL A 583 -25.16 -9.16 12.78
CA VAL A 583 -26.43 -9.66 12.22
C VAL A 583 -27.32 -8.49 11.80
N ARG A 584 -27.53 -7.52 12.69
CA ARG A 584 -28.29 -6.30 12.41
C ARG A 584 -27.68 -5.49 11.25
N ALA A 585 -26.36 -5.36 11.19
CA ALA A 585 -25.67 -4.64 10.12
C ALA A 585 -25.79 -5.33 8.75
N ILE A 586 -25.80 -6.67 8.73
CA ILE A 586 -25.98 -7.46 7.51
C ILE A 586 -27.41 -7.32 7.01
N GLU A 587 -28.41 -7.47 7.88
CA GLU A 587 -29.81 -7.23 7.53
C GLU A 587 -30.01 -5.82 6.95
N ARG A 588 -29.45 -4.81 7.61
CA ARG A 588 -29.47 -3.41 7.18
C ARG A 588 -28.80 -3.21 5.81
N THR A 589 -27.62 -3.78 5.61
CA THR A 589 -26.89 -3.70 4.33
C THR A 589 -27.68 -4.37 3.21
N THR A 590 -28.27 -5.52 3.51
CA THR A 590 -29.14 -6.28 2.64
C THR A 590 -30.39 -5.49 2.24
N GLN A 591 -31.07 -4.86 3.20
CA GLN A 591 -32.25 -4.02 2.93
C GLN A 591 -31.90 -2.77 2.10
N ALA A 592 -30.76 -2.13 2.37
CA ALA A 592 -30.27 -1.00 1.59
C ALA A 592 -29.88 -1.41 0.14
N ALA A 593 -29.28 -2.59 -0.03
CA ALA A 593 -29.02 -3.16 -1.35
C ALA A 593 -30.32 -3.48 -2.10
N LYS A 594 -31.33 -4.02 -1.40
CA LYS A 594 -32.68 -4.32 -1.93
C LYS A 594 -33.38 -3.05 -2.45
N SER A 595 -33.19 -1.90 -1.81
CA SER A 595 -33.82 -0.64 -2.22
C SER A 595 -33.12 0.10 -3.35
N ILE A 596 -31.79 0.00 -3.45
CA ILE A 596 -31.02 0.74 -4.46
C ILE A 596 -30.97 -0.03 -5.79
N ASN A 597 -30.99 -1.37 -5.77
CA ASN A 597 -30.72 -2.20 -6.93
C ASN A 597 -31.80 -3.27 -7.16
N SER A 598 -33.09 -2.92 -7.19
CA SER A 598 -34.20 -3.89 -7.26
C SER A 598 -34.15 -4.92 -8.41
N LYS A 599 -33.25 -4.82 -9.40
CA LYS A 599 -33.14 -5.74 -10.56
C LYS A 599 -31.75 -6.41 -10.79
N ASP A 600 -30.81 -6.41 -9.85
CA ASP A 600 -29.44 -6.95 -10.08
C ASP A 600 -29.17 -8.32 -9.40
N PRO A 601 -28.73 -9.38 -10.10
CA PRO A 601 -28.30 -10.66 -9.51
C PRO A 601 -27.04 -10.57 -8.63
N HIS A 602 -26.36 -9.41 -8.56
CA HIS A 602 -25.31 -9.15 -7.58
C HIS A 602 -25.78 -9.10 -6.11
N LYS A 603 -27.11 -9.09 -5.85
CA LYS A 603 -27.71 -9.08 -4.51
C LYS A 603 -27.35 -10.30 -3.67
N ASP A 604 -27.60 -11.50 -4.19
CA ASP A 604 -27.41 -12.76 -3.47
C ASP A 604 -25.93 -13.03 -3.19
N LEU A 605 -25.06 -12.46 -4.05
CA LEU A 605 -23.61 -12.52 -3.85
C LEU A 605 -23.13 -11.68 -2.66
N ILE A 606 -23.76 -10.53 -2.38
CA ILE A 606 -23.40 -9.68 -1.24
C ILE A 606 -23.88 -10.32 0.06
N GLU A 607 -25.12 -10.83 0.07
CA GLU A 607 -25.68 -11.59 1.20
C GLU A 607 -24.83 -12.83 1.51
N ALA A 608 -24.50 -13.64 0.49
CA ALA A 608 -23.65 -14.83 0.67
C ALA A 608 -22.22 -14.48 1.11
N LYS A 609 -21.65 -13.36 0.63
CA LYS A 609 -20.31 -12.90 1.06
C LYS A 609 -20.31 -12.40 2.50
N ALA A 610 -21.37 -11.73 2.94
CA ALA A 610 -21.52 -11.25 4.31
C ALA A 610 -21.80 -12.39 5.29
N ALA A 611 -22.68 -13.33 4.93
CA ALA A 611 -22.91 -14.57 5.69
C ALA A 611 -21.64 -15.41 5.83
N ARG A 612 -20.81 -15.48 4.78
CA ARG A 612 -19.50 -16.15 4.85
C ARG A 612 -18.53 -15.50 5.83
N LEU A 613 -18.60 -14.19 6.04
CA LEU A 613 -17.77 -13.50 7.04
C LEU A 613 -18.20 -13.85 8.47
N LEU A 614 -19.49 -14.14 8.69
CA LEU A 614 -20.02 -14.62 9.98
C LEU A 614 -19.65 -16.08 10.26
N GLU A 615 -19.77 -16.97 9.28
CA GLU A 615 -19.50 -18.41 9.45
C GLU A 615 -18.03 -18.74 9.76
N GLY A 616 -17.10 -17.85 9.41
CA GLY A 616 -15.67 -18.02 9.68
C GLY A 616 -15.21 -17.49 11.05
N MET A 617 -16.13 -17.00 11.89
CA MET A 617 -15.84 -16.44 13.20
C MET A 617 -16.19 -17.42 14.31
N ALA A 618 -15.52 -17.30 15.47
CA ALA A 618 -15.86 -18.08 16.66
C ALA A 618 -17.30 -17.82 17.12
N ASP A 619 -17.86 -18.73 17.93
CA ASP A 619 -19.26 -18.64 18.41
C ASP A 619 -19.58 -17.33 19.16
N GLN A 620 -18.56 -16.71 19.77
CA GLN A 620 -18.59 -15.36 20.31
C GLN A 620 -17.41 -14.55 19.77
N PRO A 621 -17.56 -13.82 18.65
CA PRO A 621 -16.49 -13.01 18.10
C PRO A 621 -16.26 -11.76 18.96
N ASP A 622 -15.06 -11.59 19.50
CA ASP A 622 -14.63 -10.31 20.04
C ASP A 622 -14.43 -9.28 18.90
N ILE A 623 -14.45 -7.98 19.21
CA ILE A 623 -14.34 -6.94 18.17
C ILE A 623 -12.99 -6.99 17.43
N LYS A 624 -11.91 -7.45 18.08
CA LYS A 624 -10.57 -7.54 17.48
C LYS A 624 -10.55 -8.63 16.41
N SER A 625 -11.19 -9.76 16.67
CA SER A 625 -11.39 -10.87 15.74
C SER A 625 -12.25 -10.46 14.53
N PHE A 626 -13.25 -9.58 14.76
CA PHE A 626 -14.03 -8.97 13.69
C PHE A 626 -13.15 -8.11 12.77
N PHE A 627 -12.40 -7.16 13.32
CA PHE A 627 -11.51 -6.29 12.55
C PHE A 627 -10.42 -7.06 11.80
N PHE A 628 -9.88 -8.10 12.42
CA PHE A 628 -8.90 -8.99 11.80
C PHE A 628 -9.48 -9.67 10.56
N SER A 629 -10.66 -10.28 10.70
CA SER A 629 -11.34 -10.98 9.61
C SER A 629 -11.69 -10.06 8.45
N LEU A 630 -12.16 -8.84 8.73
CA LEU A 630 -12.41 -7.84 7.67
C LEU A 630 -11.12 -7.42 6.96
N SER A 631 -10.02 -7.23 7.70
CA SER A 631 -8.72 -6.89 7.13
C SER A 631 -8.19 -8.00 6.22
N ALA A 632 -8.34 -9.26 6.65
CA ALA A 632 -7.97 -10.43 5.86
C ALA A 632 -8.84 -10.56 4.59
N ALA A 633 -10.15 -10.33 4.71
CA ALA A 633 -11.08 -10.35 3.58
C ALA A 633 -10.76 -9.26 2.55
N THR A 634 -10.51 -8.02 2.99
CA THR A 634 -10.10 -6.91 2.12
C THR A 634 -8.79 -7.23 1.40
N ALA A 635 -7.79 -7.77 2.11
CA ALA A 635 -6.53 -8.17 1.50
C ALA A 635 -6.71 -9.28 0.45
N LYS A 636 -7.61 -10.24 0.70
CA LYS A 636 -7.94 -11.33 -0.23
C LYS A 636 -8.62 -10.80 -1.49
N GLU A 637 -9.63 -9.94 -1.36
CA GLU A 637 -10.32 -9.31 -2.50
C GLU A 637 -9.33 -8.48 -3.35
N MET A 638 -8.44 -7.72 -2.72
CA MET A 638 -7.37 -6.99 -3.42
C MET A 638 -6.34 -7.90 -4.12
N GLN A 639 -6.09 -9.10 -3.61
CA GLN A 639 -5.17 -10.07 -4.24
C GLN A 639 -5.78 -10.80 -5.43
N VAL A 640 -7.08 -11.11 -5.39
CA VAL A 640 -7.79 -11.80 -6.48
C VAL A 640 -7.70 -11.00 -7.79
N GLN A 641 -7.74 -9.67 -7.71
CA GLN A 641 -7.62 -8.78 -8.87
C GLN A 641 -6.20 -8.64 -9.42
N LYS A 642 -5.14 -8.86 -8.62
CA LYS A 642 -3.75 -8.83 -9.15
C LYS A 642 -3.44 -9.97 -10.13
N GLY A 643 -4.24 -11.03 -10.14
CA GLY A 643 -4.13 -12.13 -11.12
C GLY A 643 -4.88 -11.87 -12.44
N TYR A 644 -5.80 -10.90 -12.46
CA TYR A 644 -6.45 -10.38 -13.67
C TYR A 644 -5.83 -9.00 -13.99
N ASP A 645 -6.17 -8.38 -15.12
CA ASP A 645 -5.58 -7.07 -15.45
C ASP A 645 -5.78 -6.09 -14.27
N PRO A 646 -4.70 -5.50 -13.72
CA PRO A 646 -4.75 -4.79 -12.46
C PRO A 646 -5.60 -3.52 -12.59
N ASP A 647 -6.83 -3.58 -12.08
CA ASP A 647 -7.72 -2.44 -11.93
C ASP A 647 -7.87 -2.12 -10.43
N PRO A 648 -7.05 -1.21 -9.88
CA PRO A 648 -7.09 -0.84 -8.47
C PRO A 648 -8.41 -0.17 -8.08
N ASP A 649 -9.11 0.47 -9.03
CA ASP A 649 -10.38 1.14 -8.75
C ASP A 649 -11.52 0.12 -8.67
N ASN A 650 -11.52 -0.90 -9.52
CA ASN A 650 -12.44 -2.03 -9.40
C ASN A 650 -12.16 -2.84 -8.13
N ALA A 651 -10.90 -3.05 -7.76
CA ALA A 651 -10.54 -3.66 -6.48
C ALA A 651 -11.04 -2.84 -5.28
N ARG A 652 -10.95 -1.50 -5.34
CA ARG A 652 -11.50 -0.59 -4.32
C ARG A 652 -13.03 -0.65 -4.26
N GLN A 653 -13.70 -0.71 -5.41
CA GLN A 653 -15.16 -0.89 -5.49
C GLN A 653 -15.58 -2.22 -4.88
N GLN A 654 -14.81 -3.29 -5.13
CA GLN A 654 -15.05 -4.61 -4.54
C GLN A 654 -14.76 -4.63 -3.04
N SER A 655 -13.78 -3.89 -2.51
CA SER A 655 -13.59 -3.80 -1.06
C SER A 655 -14.59 -2.87 -0.37
N LYS A 656 -15.33 -2.05 -1.12
CA LYS A 656 -16.24 -1.05 -0.56
C LYS A 656 -17.31 -1.67 0.33
N PHE A 657 -17.85 -2.84 -0.03
CA PHE A 657 -18.87 -3.51 0.80
C PHE A 657 -18.32 -3.89 2.19
N ILE A 658 -17.05 -4.30 2.28
CA ILE A 658 -16.40 -4.68 3.55
C ILE A 658 -16.28 -3.46 4.45
N GLU A 659 -15.85 -2.35 3.87
CA GLU A 659 -15.73 -1.08 4.57
C GLU A 659 -17.09 -0.49 4.99
N ASP A 660 -18.12 -0.66 4.17
CA ASP A 660 -19.48 -0.21 4.49
C ASP A 660 -20.09 -1.07 5.60
N LEU A 661 -19.90 -2.41 5.57
CA LEU A 661 -20.30 -3.32 6.67
C LEU A 661 -19.62 -2.93 7.98
N LYS A 662 -18.31 -2.61 7.94
CA LYS A 662 -17.57 -2.10 9.11
C LYS A 662 -18.23 -0.85 9.69
N CYS A 663 -18.61 0.10 8.82
CA CYS A 663 -19.27 1.33 9.26
C CYS A 663 -20.65 1.05 9.88
N ASP A 664 -21.43 0.14 9.30
CA ASP A 664 -22.76 -0.21 9.82
C ASP A 664 -22.68 -0.88 11.19
N VAL A 665 -21.76 -1.85 11.40
CA VAL A 665 -21.52 -2.47 12.71
C VAL A 665 -21.14 -1.44 13.76
N LEU A 666 -20.20 -0.55 13.43
CA LEU A 666 -19.73 0.47 14.36
C LEU A 666 -20.78 1.55 14.63
N ALA A 667 -21.66 1.86 13.68
CA ALA A 667 -22.74 2.81 13.90
C ALA A 667 -23.77 2.28 14.90
N LEU A 668 -24.11 0.99 14.81
CA LEU A 668 -25.00 0.33 15.77
C LEU A 668 -24.36 0.24 17.15
N ALA A 669 -23.08 -0.16 17.23
CA ALA A 669 -22.36 -0.20 18.49
C ALA A 669 -22.22 1.19 19.13
N PHE A 670 -22.03 2.24 18.31
CA PHE A 670 -21.93 3.60 18.80
C PHE A 670 -23.26 4.16 19.30
N GLU A 671 -24.37 3.82 18.63
CA GLU A 671 -25.72 4.15 19.12
C GLU A 671 -25.98 3.54 20.51
N ASP A 672 -25.67 2.26 20.69
CA ASP A 672 -25.89 1.58 21.97
C ASP A 672 -24.96 2.14 23.06
N TYR A 673 -23.72 2.51 22.72
CA TYR A 673 -22.83 3.22 23.62
C TYR A 673 -23.38 4.58 24.09
N VAL A 674 -23.89 5.39 23.15
CA VAL A 674 -24.48 6.71 23.46
C VAL A 674 -25.65 6.55 24.43
N LYS A 675 -26.52 5.55 24.22
CA LYS A 675 -27.64 5.24 25.10
C LYS A 675 -27.18 4.74 26.47
N GLU A 676 -26.22 3.81 26.50
CA GLU A 676 -25.66 3.27 27.76
C GLU A 676 -25.06 4.38 28.62
N LYS A 677 -24.36 5.33 28.00
CA LYS A 677 -23.74 6.48 28.68
C LYS A 677 -24.66 7.70 28.80
N ARG A 678 -25.96 7.57 28.50
CA ARG A 678 -26.98 8.63 28.62
C ARG A 678 -26.60 9.94 27.93
N LEU A 679 -25.88 9.85 26.80
CA LEU A 679 -25.40 10.98 26.01
C LEU A 679 -26.45 11.54 25.04
N ASP A 680 -27.74 11.28 25.30
CA ASP A 680 -28.85 11.69 24.46
C ASP A 680 -28.92 13.23 24.32
N TYR A 681 -28.49 13.96 25.36
CA TYR A 681 -28.42 15.43 25.32
C TYR A 681 -27.51 15.96 24.21
N ILE A 682 -26.45 15.23 23.86
CA ILE A 682 -25.56 15.58 22.74
C ILE A 682 -26.26 15.26 21.40
N VAL A 683 -26.89 14.09 21.29
CA VAL A 683 -27.59 13.66 20.06
C VAL A 683 -28.82 14.51 19.75
N ASN A 684 -29.49 15.03 20.78
CA ASN A 684 -30.71 15.82 20.65
C ASN A 684 -30.45 17.31 20.37
N LEU A 685 -29.19 17.77 20.37
CA LEU A 685 -28.87 19.12 19.90
C LEU A 685 -29.30 19.31 18.44
N THR A 686 -30.01 20.41 18.17
CA THR A 686 -30.46 20.76 16.83
C THR A 686 -30.06 22.19 16.49
N GLY A 687 -30.18 22.59 15.22
CA GLY A 687 -29.92 23.97 14.79
C GLY A 687 -30.87 25.00 15.42
N GLN A 688 -31.95 24.55 16.07
CA GLN A 688 -32.93 25.38 16.78
C GLN A 688 -32.70 25.42 18.29
N THR A 689 -31.71 24.68 18.81
CA THR A 689 -31.42 24.72 20.25
C THR A 689 -30.91 26.11 20.64
N VAL A 690 -31.61 26.75 21.57
CA VAL A 690 -31.25 28.06 22.11
C VAL A 690 -30.10 27.88 23.12
N PRO A 691 -29.09 28.77 23.11
CA PRO A 691 -28.10 28.84 24.17
C PRO A 691 -28.73 29.01 25.56
N LEU A 692 -28.07 28.52 26.60
CA LEU A 692 -28.42 28.79 27.98
C LEU A 692 -28.27 30.29 28.28
N ASP A 693 -29.18 30.84 29.10
CA ASP A 693 -29.17 32.27 29.48
C ASP A 693 -27.88 32.67 30.22
N THR A 694 -27.25 31.72 30.90
CA THR A 694 -25.94 31.90 31.54
C THR A 694 -25.03 30.72 31.16
N PRO A 695 -23.84 30.97 30.62
CA PRO A 695 -22.89 29.90 30.29
C PRO A 695 -22.52 29.07 31.51
N SER A 696 -22.55 27.75 31.37
CA SER A 696 -22.18 26.82 32.43
C SER A 696 -20.69 26.91 32.78
N ALA A 697 -20.37 26.74 34.07
CA ALA A 697 -18.97 26.65 34.49
C ALA A 697 -18.34 25.31 34.08
N PHE A 698 -17.10 25.36 33.59
CA PHE A 698 -16.30 24.16 33.39
C PHE A 698 -15.79 23.61 34.73
N PRO A 699 -15.58 22.28 34.85
CA PRO A 699 -15.00 21.69 36.04
C PRO A 699 -13.58 22.21 36.26
N VAL A 700 -13.22 22.43 37.53
CA VAL A 700 -11.86 22.81 37.91
C VAL A 700 -10.94 21.60 37.70
N VAL A 701 -9.94 21.75 36.83
CA VAL A 701 -8.89 20.74 36.65
C VAL A 701 -8.02 20.73 37.89
N GLN A 702 -8.04 19.64 38.65
CA GLN A 702 -7.01 19.41 39.66
C GLN A 702 -5.72 19.02 38.94
N ALA A 703 -4.61 19.66 39.28
CA ALA A 703 -3.31 19.26 38.76
C ALA A 703 -3.09 17.78 39.12
N ALA A 704 -3.08 16.90 38.10
CA ALA A 704 -2.86 15.49 38.32
C ALA A 704 -1.52 15.29 39.04
N ALA A 705 -1.50 14.44 40.07
CA ALA A 705 -0.27 14.04 40.72
C ALA A 705 0.64 13.40 39.64
N SER A 706 1.75 14.07 39.32
CA SER A 706 2.71 13.57 38.34
C SER A 706 3.20 12.19 38.80
N ALA A 707 2.90 11.15 38.03
CA ALA A 707 3.50 9.85 38.26
C ALA A 707 5.02 10.00 38.21
N ALA A 708 5.73 9.41 39.18
CA ALA A 708 7.18 9.52 39.25
C ALA A 708 7.82 9.05 37.93
N PRO A 709 8.72 9.84 37.33
CA PRO A 709 9.32 9.49 36.05
C PRO A 709 10.43 8.45 36.31
N VAL A 710 10.28 7.26 35.73
CA VAL A 710 11.32 6.22 35.77
C VAL A 710 11.47 5.54 34.40
N THR A 711 10.98 6.15 33.31
CA THR A 711 10.69 5.41 32.09
C THR A 711 11.19 6.12 30.82
N TRP A 712 11.44 5.38 29.74
CA TRP A 712 12.06 5.84 28.47
C TRP A 712 11.16 6.75 27.61
N GLU A 713 9.92 6.98 28.05
CA GLU A 713 8.86 7.73 27.39
C GLU A 713 9.29 9.18 27.13
N GLY A 714 9.95 9.84 28.08
CA GLY A 714 10.46 11.21 27.89
C GLY A 714 11.47 11.30 26.74
N SER A 715 12.39 10.35 26.68
CA SER A 715 13.37 10.23 25.58
C SER A 715 12.70 9.93 24.24
N LEU A 716 11.70 9.04 24.18
CA LEU A 716 10.93 8.80 22.96
C LEU A 716 10.12 10.04 22.55
N TYR A 717 9.47 10.69 23.52
CA TYR A 717 8.65 11.89 23.32
C TYR A 717 9.48 13.03 22.73
N LEU A 718 10.71 13.22 23.22
CA LEU A 718 11.67 14.15 22.62
C LEU A 718 11.94 13.83 21.15
N VAL A 719 12.20 12.56 20.80
CA VAL A 719 12.45 12.16 19.40
C VAL A 719 11.25 12.47 18.50
N LEU A 720 10.02 12.29 18.99
CA LEU A 720 8.80 12.58 18.22
C LEU A 720 8.68 14.05 17.81
N HIS A 721 9.22 15.00 18.59
CA HIS A 721 9.24 16.44 18.24
C HIS A 721 10.06 16.76 16.98
N PHE A 722 10.99 15.87 16.63
CA PHE A 722 11.80 15.98 15.41
C PHE A 722 11.14 15.35 14.19
N VAL A 723 9.94 14.78 14.33
CA VAL A 723 9.25 14.03 13.28
C VAL A 723 7.98 14.77 12.86
N PRO A 724 7.71 14.90 11.54
CA PRO A 724 6.43 15.41 11.07
C PRO A 724 5.22 14.63 11.62
N VAL A 725 4.18 15.36 12.05
CA VAL A 725 2.97 14.80 12.69
C VAL A 725 2.34 13.67 11.88
N ASP A 726 2.26 13.83 10.56
CA ASP A 726 1.67 12.83 9.67
C ASP A 726 2.43 11.49 9.68
N GLU A 727 3.75 11.52 9.87
CA GLU A 727 4.58 10.32 9.94
C GLU A 727 4.44 9.62 11.31
N VAL A 728 4.29 10.38 12.40
CA VAL A 728 3.96 9.83 13.72
C VAL A 728 2.58 9.15 13.68
N SER A 729 1.60 9.77 13.03
CA SER A 729 0.26 9.18 12.83
C SER A 729 0.31 7.88 12.02
N LYS A 730 1.10 7.84 10.94
CA LYS A 730 1.33 6.62 10.14
C LYS A 730 2.00 5.52 10.96
N LEU A 731 2.98 5.87 11.80
CA LEU A 731 3.66 4.95 12.70
C LEU A 731 2.69 4.36 13.73
N LEU A 732 1.91 5.20 14.41
CA LEU A 732 0.87 4.76 15.35
C LEU A 732 -0.13 3.81 14.67
N HIS A 733 -0.54 4.12 13.45
CA HIS A 733 -1.41 3.24 12.67
C HIS A 733 -0.75 1.88 12.36
N GLN A 734 0.55 1.84 12.03
CA GLN A 734 1.25 0.56 11.83
C GLN A 734 1.39 -0.24 13.12
N LEU A 735 1.64 0.40 14.27
CA LEU A 735 1.70 -0.26 15.57
C LEU A 735 0.36 -0.91 15.94
N ARG A 736 -0.75 -0.18 15.81
CA ARG A 736 -2.11 -0.72 16.04
C ARG A 736 -2.42 -1.88 15.11
N LYS A 737 -2.01 -1.78 13.85
CA LYS A 737 -2.16 -2.87 12.88
C LYS A 737 -1.30 -4.08 13.25
N TRP A 738 -0.08 -3.86 13.75
CA TRP A 738 0.80 -4.93 14.21
C TRP A 738 0.16 -5.68 15.40
N GLU A 739 -0.37 -4.93 16.38
CA GLU A 739 -1.07 -5.46 17.57
C GLU A 739 -2.24 -6.36 17.17
N ILE A 740 -3.13 -5.88 16.30
CA ILE A 740 -4.31 -6.64 15.84
C ILE A 740 -3.90 -7.92 15.10
N LEU A 741 -2.80 -7.87 14.34
CA LEU A 741 -2.36 -9.02 13.56
C LEU A 741 -1.58 -10.04 14.41
N ALA A 742 -1.19 -9.74 15.65
CA ALA A 742 -0.23 -10.52 16.43
C ALA A 742 -0.63 -12.00 16.72
N GLU A 743 -1.93 -12.30 16.90
CA GLU A 743 -2.58 -13.61 17.17
C GLU A 743 -2.23 -14.38 18.46
N LYS A 744 -3.16 -14.34 19.43
CA LYS A 744 -3.30 -15.13 20.69
C LYS A 744 -2.34 -16.32 20.85
N GLY A 745 -1.21 -16.09 21.54
CA GLY A 745 -0.35 -17.11 22.17
C GLY A 745 0.19 -16.60 23.51
N LYS A 746 0.57 -17.49 24.44
CA LYS A 746 0.98 -17.13 25.81
C LYS A 746 2.18 -16.16 25.89
N ASP A 747 3.13 -16.26 24.96
CA ASP A 747 4.27 -15.32 24.88
C ASP A 747 3.88 -13.89 24.45
N GLN A 748 2.63 -13.65 24.01
CA GLN A 748 2.22 -12.40 23.36
C GLN A 748 1.45 -11.41 24.25
N ALA A 749 1.02 -11.81 25.45
CA ALA A 749 0.38 -10.88 26.38
C ALA A 749 1.37 -9.80 26.85
N ALA A 750 2.64 -10.18 27.05
CA ALA A 750 3.74 -9.26 27.34
C ALA A 750 4.00 -8.29 26.17
N ASP A 751 4.04 -8.80 24.93
CA ASP A 751 4.20 -7.97 23.73
C ASP A 751 3.04 -6.99 23.53
N ALA A 752 1.80 -7.36 23.87
CA ALA A 752 0.64 -6.48 23.77
C ALA A 752 0.67 -5.33 24.80
N GLY A 753 1.04 -5.64 26.05
CA GLY A 753 1.25 -4.61 27.09
C GLY A 753 2.35 -3.63 26.67
N LEU A 754 3.40 -4.14 26.04
CA LEU A 754 4.49 -3.33 25.52
C LEU A 754 4.07 -2.41 24.38
N VAL A 755 3.34 -2.93 23.39
CA VAL A 755 2.81 -2.10 22.28
C VAL A 755 1.92 -0.98 22.83
N ARG A 756 1.13 -1.24 23.87
CA ARG A 756 0.30 -0.20 24.50
C ARG A 756 1.15 0.91 25.13
N LYS A 757 2.23 0.57 25.84
CA LYS A 757 3.19 1.57 26.37
C LYS A 757 3.81 2.40 25.24
N LEU A 758 4.21 1.76 24.14
CA LEU A 758 4.73 2.47 22.95
C LEU A 758 3.72 3.44 22.35
N GLN A 759 2.43 3.11 22.35
CA GLN A 759 1.40 3.98 21.77
C GLN A 759 1.18 5.26 22.59
N GLN A 760 1.45 5.27 23.90
CA GLN A 760 1.15 6.39 24.79
C GLN A 760 1.89 7.68 24.42
N PRO A 761 3.24 7.71 24.28
CA PRO A 761 3.96 8.92 23.85
C PRO A 761 3.51 9.43 22.47
N LEU A 762 3.17 8.52 21.54
CA LEU A 762 2.69 8.87 20.21
C LEU A 762 1.31 9.55 20.27
N VAL A 763 0.39 9.02 21.08
CA VAL A 763 -0.94 9.61 21.28
C VAL A 763 -0.82 10.97 21.96
N LEU A 764 0.01 11.08 23.00
CA LEU A 764 0.26 12.35 23.67
C LEU A 764 0.78 13.40 22.69
N TYR A 765 1.80 13.06 21.89
CA TYR A 765 2.37 13.98 20.91
C TYR A 765 1.34 14.45 19.89
N LEU A 766 0.55 13.53 19.33
CA LEU A 766 -0.52 13.88 18.38
C LEU A 766 -1.60 14.78 19.00
N SER A 767 -1.81 14.71 20.32
CA SER A 767 -2.78 15.56 21.02
C SER A 767 -2.23 16.94 21.41
N MET A 768 -0.94 17.02 21.75
CA MET A 768 -0.32 18.22 22.31
C MET A 768 0.49 19.03 21.30
N HIS A 769 0.92 18.42 20.17
CA HIS A 769 1.80 19.05 19.18
C HIS A 769 1.33 20.44 18.72
N ASP A 770 0.04 20.65 18.49
CA ASP A 770 -0.49 21.94 18.01
C ASP A 770 -0.83 22.89 19.16
N ALA A 771 -0.92 22.40 20.41
CA ALA A 771 -1.43 23.14 21.56
C ALA A 771 -0.43 24.17 22.12
N GLY A 772 0.87 23.88 22.08
CA GLY A 772 1.91 24.79 22.56
C GLY A 772 2.29 25.90 21.58
N PHE A 773 1.53 26.16 20.52
CA PHE A 773 1.86 27.13 19.48
C PHE A 773 0.70 28.13 19.33
N GLN A 774 0.85 29.34 19.89
CA GLN A 774 -0.19 30.36 19.96
C GLN A 774 0.15 31.57 19.06
N GLY A 775 0.14 31.35 17.74
CA GLY A 775 0.13 32.43 16.75
C GLY A 775 1.42 32.59 15.93
N PRO A 776 1.57 33.74 15.23
CA PRO A 776 2.73 34.03 14.37
C PRO A 776 3.95 34.54 15.15
N THR A 777 3.77 35.02 16.40
CA THR A 777 4.82 35.64 17.21
C THR A 777 5.98 34.68 17.50
N GLU A 778 5.72 33.38 17.66
CA GLU A 778 6.78 32.37 17.83
C GLU A 778 7.56 32.09 16.55
N LEU A 779 6.97 32.36 15.37
CA LEU A 779 7.67 32.22 14.09
C LEU A 779 8.61 33.39 13.81
N GLU A 780 8.18 34.61 14.15
CA GLU A 780 8.98 35.84 13.96
C GLU A 780 10.28 35.81 14.78
N LYS A 781 10.33 35.05 15.88
CA LYS A 781 11.53 34.84 16.71
C LYS A 781 12.63 34.03 16.03
N ASP A 782 12.33 33.26 14.98
CA ASP A 782 13.36 32.49 14.25
C ASP A 782 13.98 33.35 13.12
N PRO A 783 15.31 33.57 13.10
CA PRO A 783 16.02 34.28 12.03
C PRO A 783 15.73 33.77 10.60
N SER A 784 15.36 32.50 10.44
CA SER A 784 14.98 31.91 9.15
C SER A 784 13.63 32.40 8.62
N PHE A 785 12.79 33.04 9.44
CA PHE A 785 11.50 33.63 9.01
C PHE A 785 11.67 34.61 7.85
N ILE A 786 12.65 35.52 7.95
CA ILE A 786 13.03 36.43 6.86
C ILE A 786 13.50 35.63 5.64
N GLY A 787 14.18 34.51 5.88
CA GLY A 787 14.66 33.63 4.83
C GLY A 787 13.56 33.07 3.93
N PHE A 788 12.34 32.87 4.43
CA PHE A 788 11.21 32.38 3.63
C PHE A 788 10.57 33.47 2.76
N GLN A 789 10.87 34.75 2.98
CA GLN A 789 10.42 35.86 2.11
C GLN A 789 10.95 35.70 0.68
N SER A 790 12.10 35.04 0.50
CA SER A 790 12.69 34.79 -0.82
C SER A 790 11.88 33.83 -1.70
N LEU A 791 10.81 33.21 -1.18
CA LEU A 791 9.89 32.38 -1.97
C LEU A 791 8.80 33.23 -2.66
N PHE A 792 8.76 34.52 -2.36
CA PHE A 792 7.85 35.50 -2.95
C PHE A 792 8.65 36.42 -3.86
N GLU A 793 8.03 36.84 -4.96
CA GLU A 793 8.58 37.86 -5.87
C GLU A 793 8.60 39.24 -5.19
N ARG A 794 7.48 39.63 -4.55
CA ARG A 794 7.38 40.86 -3.75
C ARG A 794 7.41 40.50 -2.25
N GLN A 795 8.40 40.99 -1.52
CA GLN A 795 8.53 40.71 -0.07
C GLN A 795 7.37 41.27 0.77
N GLU A 796 6.71 42.33 0.29
CA GLU A 796 5.54 42.93 0.94
C GLU A 796 4.33 41.99 0.97
N ASP A 797 4.17 41.13 -0.05
CA ASP A 797 3.10 40.13 -0.09
C ASP A 797 3.25 39.11 1.04
N PHE A 798 4.49 38.68 1.34
CA PHE A 798 4.76 37.79 2.47
C PHE A 798 4.40 38.46 3.80
N LYS A 799 4.80 39.72 4.00
CA LYS A 799 4.48 40.47 5.22
C LYS A 799 2.97 40.64 5.37
N THR A 800 2.25 40.97 4.30
CA THR A 800 0.80 41.14 4.33
C THR A 800 0.07 39.84 4.71
N LEU A 801 0.55 38.70 4.22
CA LEU A 801 -0.08 37.39 4.47
C LEU A 801 0.21 36.82 5.87
N TYR A 802 1.37 37.14 6.44
CA TYR A 802 1.85 36.54 7.69
C TYR A 802 2.12 37.54 8.82
N ALA A 803 1.79 38.82 8.67
CA ALA A 803 1.91 39.81 9.74
C ALA A 803 1.03 39.46 10.94
N THR A 804 1.55 39.77 12.13
CA THR A 804 0.81 39.67 13.40
C THR A 804 -0.42 40.60 13.36
N ILE A 805 -1.62 40.03 13.18
CA ILE A 805 -2.89 40.77 13.33
C ILE A 805 -3.20 40.82 14.83
N SER A 806 -3.13 42.00 15.42
CA SER A 806 -3.60 42.26 16.78
C SER A 806 -5.13 42.15 16.84
N GLY A 807 -5.67 41.04 17.36
CA GLY A 807 -7.09 40.84 17.61
C GLY A 807 -7.51 39.37 17.79
N ASP A 808 -8.64 39.13 18.46
CA ASP A 808 -9.21 37.80 18.83
C ASP A 808 -9.58 36.87 17.65
N GLN A 809 -9.32 37.28 16.40
CA GLN A 809 -9.50 36.44 15.23
C GLN A 809 -8.14 35.97 14.70
N GLN A 810 -7.46 35.11 15.47
CA GLN A 810 -6.32 34.35 14.95
C GLN A 810 -6.80 33.35 13.90
N VAL A 811 -6.86 33.79 12.64
CA VAL A 811 -7.06 32.89 11.50
C VAL A 811 -5.83 31.97 11.40
N LEU A 812 -6.05 30.76 10.90
CA LEU A 812 -5.12 29.63 10.83
C LEU A 812 -4.11 29.58 9.61
N PRO A 813 -3.67 30.65 8.89
CA PRO A 813 -2.78 30.47 7.75
C PRO A 813 -1.30 30.22 8.12
N VAL A 814 -0.97 30.16 9.41
CA VAL A 814 0.41 30.01 9.89
C VAL A 814 0.92 28.55 9.86
N ARG A 815 0.01 27.56 9.82
CA ARG A 815 0.39 26.13 9.93
C ARG A 815 1.33 25.68 8.82
N GLY A 816 1.09 26.08 7.57
CA GLY A 816 1.92 25.71 6.43
C GLY A 816 3.35 26.25 6.59
N LEU A 817 3.47 27.53 6.93
CA LEU A 817 4.75 28.19 7.20
C LEU A 817 5.47 27.54 8.40
N ARG A 818 4.77 27.29 9.50
CA ARG A 818 5.33 26.62 10.69
C ARG A 818 5.89 25.24 10.35
N GLU A 819 5.13 24.41 9.64
CA GLU A 819 5.56 23.05 9.27
C GLU A 819 6.82 23.06 8.39
N ILE A 820 6.89 23.97 7.42
CA ILE A 820 8.06 24.08 6.54
C ILE A 820 9.27 24.69 7.26
N MET A 821 9.08 25.58 8.23
CA MET A 821 10.18 26.09 9.08
C MET A 821 10.70 25.02 10.04
N ARG A 822 9.82 24.18 10.59
CA ARG A 822 10.18 23.09 11.51
C ARG A 822 10.97 21.98 10.84
N PHE A 823 10.41 21.44 9.76
CA PHE A 823 10.88 20.20 9.15
C PHE A 823 11.49 20.41 7.77
N GLY A 824 11.25 21.55 7.14
CA GLY A 824 11.76 21.85 5.81
C GLY A 824 13.24 22.17 5.80
N HIS A 825 13.77 22.20 4.58
CA HIS A 825 15.15 22.60 4.31
C HIS A 825 15.14 23.78 3.35
N LEU A 826 15.29 25.00 3.90
CA LEU A 826 15.13 26.23 3.14
C LEU A 826 16.11 26.38 1.95
N PRO A 827 17.43 26.10 2.07
CA PRO A 827 18.35 26.13 0.93
C PRO A 827 17.86 25.30 -0.26
N LEU A 828 17.43 24.07 0.02
CA LEU A 828 16.87 23.15 -0.96
C LEU A 828 15.57 23.68 -1.59
N LEU A 829 14.65 24.22 -0.77
CA LEU A 829 13.40 24.81 -1.25
C LEU A 829 13.65 26.03 -2.14
N ARG A 830 14.59 26.91 -1.78
CA ARG A 830 14.96 28.05 -2.62
C ARG A 830 15.47 27.60 -3.98
N LYS A 831 16.27 26.53 -4.03
CA LYS A 831 16.79 26.00 -5.29
C LYS A 831 15.69 25.42 -6.16
N ILE A 832 14.83 24.56 -5.61
CA ILE A 832 13.80 23.85 -6.38
C ILE A 832 12.63 24.77 -6.74
N CYS A 833 12.23 25.66 -5.82
CA CYS A 833 11.09 26.56 -5.98
C CYS A 833 11.48 27.93 -6.55
N GLY A 834 12.76 28.29 -6.61
CA GLY A 834 13.21 29.61 -7.07
C GLY A 834 12.78 29.96 -8.50
N THR A 835 12.48 28.96 -9.33
CA THR A 835 11.91 29.16 -10.68
C THR A 835 10.38 29.27 -10.70
N VAL A 836 9.70 28.98 -9.58
CA VAL A 836 8.23 28.99 -9.41
C VAL A 836 7.86 29.77 -8.14
N ALA A 837 8.27 31.03 -8.07
CA ALA A 837 8.00 31.91 -6.94
C ALA A 837 6.51 32.32 -6.85
N VAL A 838 6.07 32.70 -5.65
CA VAL A 838 4.74 33.30 -5.46
C VAL A 838 4.77 34.73 -5.99
N THR A 839 4.04 34.98 -7.07
CA THR A 839 3.94 36.31 -7.70
C THR A 839 2.84 37.16 -7.07
N GLY A 840 2.95 38.48 -7.22
CA GLY A 840 1.91 39.43 -6.78
C GLY A 840 0.54 39.16 -7.42
N LYS A 841 0.54 38.75 -8.70
CA LYS A 841 -0.67 38.36 -9.42
C LYS A 841 -1.38 37.17 -8.76
N HIS A 842 -0.64 36.19 -8.22
CA HIS A 842 -1.24 35.07 -7.51
C HIS A 842 -2.01 35.53 -6.27
N VAL A 843 -1.45 36.48 -5.52
CA VAL A 843 -2.05 37.02 -4.28
C VAL A 843 -3.28 37.86 -4.59
N GLU A 844 -3.21 38.72 -5.62
CA GLU A 844 -4.31 39.56 -6.07
C GLU A 844 -5.49 38.71 -6.58
N GLU A 845 -5.24 37.74 -7.46
CA GLU A 845 -6.28 36.83 -7.99
C GLU A 845 -6.93 35.99 -6.88
N LYS A 846 -6.11 35.48 -5.93
CA LYS A 846 -6.62 34.72 -4.78
C LYS A 846 -7.57 35.57 -3.93
N THR A 847 -7.20 36.81 -3.63
CA THR A 847 -8.00 37.74 -2.83
C THR A 847 -9.31 38.11 -3.53
N GLN A 848 -9.28 38.35 -4.85
CA GLN A 848 -10.49 38.62 -5.65
C GLN A 848 -11.48 37.44 -5.62
N LEU A 849 -10.98 36.21 -5.76
CA LEU A 849 -11.81 35.00 -5.72
C LEU A 849 -12.37 34.72 -4.33
N GLU A 850 -11.67 35.11 -3.26
CA GLU A 850 -12.08 34.85 -1.88
C GLU A 850 -13.39 35.55 -1.52
N THR A 851 -13.64 36.75 -2.07
CA THR A 851 -14.88 37.52 -1.88
C THR A 851 -16.12 36.80 -2.41
N SER A 852 -16.03 36.12 -3.56
CA SER A 852 -17.15 35.40 -4.20
C SER A 852 -17.17 33.90 -3.92
N LEU A 853 -16.17 33.38 -3.19
CA LEU A 853 -16.02 31.95 -2.94
C LEU A 853 -17.21 31.30 -2.19
N PRO A 854 -17.80 31.92 -1.15
CA PRO A 854 -18.93 31.30 -0.44
C PRO A 854 -20.12 31.02 -1.36
N GLU A 855 -20.49 31.99 -2.20
CA GLU A 855 -21.59 31.87 -3.16
C GLU A 855 -21.30 30.77 -4.19
N MET A 856 -20.07 30.73 -4.73
CA MET A 856 -19.68 29.71 -5.71
C MET A 856 -19.66 28.29 -5.09
N GLN A 857 -19.24 28.16 -3.83
CA GLN A 857 -19.28 26.87 -3.13
C GLN A 857 -20.72 26.39 -2.91
N ASP A 858 -21.61 27.28 -2.50
CA ASP A 858 -23.04 27.00 -2.31
C ASP A 858 -23.71 26.56 -3.63
N GLN A 859 -23.51 27.32 -4.71
CA GLN A 859 -24.04 26.97 -6.04
C GLN A 859 -23.56 25.59 -6.50
N ARG A 860 -22.27 25.27 -6.31
CA ARG A 860 -21.71 23.95 -6.63
C ARG A 860 -22.37 22.84 -5.81
N GLU A 861 -22.59 23.06 -4.52
CA GLU A 861 -23.19 22.06 -3.61
C GLU A 861 -24.66 21.82 -3.92
N LYS A 862 -25.44 22.89 -4.18
CA LYS A 862 -26.83 22.80 -4.66
C LYS A 862 -26.93 22.00 -5.96
N ALA A 863 -26.12 22.34 -6.97
CA ALA A 863 -26.11 21.62 -8.23
C ALA A 863 -25.64 20.15 -8.08
N HIS A 864 -24.71 19.87 -7.15
CA HIS A 864 -24.32 18.50 -6.85
C HIS A 864 -25.45 17.70 -6.18
N ALA A 865 -26.19 18.30 -5.25
CA ALA A 865 -27.34 17.66 -4.60
C ALA A 865 -28.44 17.32 -5.62
N LEU A 866 -28.70 18.21 -6.58
CA LEU A 866 -29.59 17.94 -7.71
C LEU A 866 -29.10 16.76 -8.55
N TYR A 867 -27.81 16.68 -8.85
CA TYR A 867 -27.22 15.52 -9.52
C TYR A 867 -27.35 14.22 -8.73
N VAL A 868 -27.17 14.23 -7.41
CA VAL A 868 -27.34 13.03 -6.57
C VAL A 868 -28.77 12.51 -6.64
N LYS A 869 -29.76 13.41 -6.67
CA LYS A 869 -31.20 13.07 -6.81
C LYS A 869 -31.57 12.64 -8.24
N ALA A 870 -31.17 13.40 -9.25
CA ALA A 870 -31.59 13.22 -10.64
C ALA A 870 -30.73 12.22 -11.43
N GLY A 871 -29.47 12.01 -11.03
CA GLY A 871 -28.51 11.11 -11.66
C GLY A 871 -28.28 11.40 -13.15
N ARG A 872 -28.87 10.55 -14.02
CA ARG A 872 -28.75 10.70 -15.48
C ARG A 872 -29.70 11.75 -16.07
N ASN A 873 -30.68 12.21 -15.29
CA ASN A 873 -31.74 13.13 -15.71
C ASN A 873 -31.50 14.57 -15.22
N LEU A 874 -30.26 14.92 -14.86
CA LEU A 874 -29.88 16.29 -14.50
C LEU A 874 -30.23 17.24 -15.67
N LYS A 875 -30.63 18.49 -15.42
CA LYS A 875 -30.87 19.45 -16.50
C LYS A 875 -29.54 19.99 -17.03
N GLU A 876 -29.52 20.43 -18.30
CA GLU A 876 -28.31 21.04 -18.88
C GLU A 876 -27.93 22.34 -18.17
N GLU A 877 -28.91 23.12 -17.72
CA GLU A 877 -28.68 24.32 -16.93
C GLU A 877 -27.96 24.02 -15.61
N ASP A 878 -28.41 23.02 -14.85
CA ASP A 878 -27.76 22.59 -13.60
C ASP A 878 -26.33 22.11 -13.85
N LEU A 879 -26.09 21.47 -15.00
CA LEU A 879 -24.76 21.02 -15.43
C LEU A 879 -23.83 22.21 -15.70
N ARG A 880 -24.31 23.23 -16.41
CA ARG A 880 -23.55 24.46 -16.68
C ARG A 880 -23.31 25.25 -15.40
N ASN A 881 -24.32 25.39 -14.54
CA ASN A 881 -24.19 26.04 -13.24
C ASN A 881 -23.16 25.34 -12.36
N TYR A 882 -23.15 24.00 -12.36
CA TYR A 882 -22.11 23.23 -11.67
C TYR A 882 -20.71 23.55 -12.23
N ALA A 883 -20.53 23.56 -13.55
CA ALA A 883 -19.24 23.86 -14.19
C ALA A 883 -18.76 25.30 -13.92
N ARG A 884 -19.65 26.30 -14.04
CA ARG A 884 -19.37 27.71 -13.76
C ARG A 884 -18.97 27.93 -12.31
N ALA A 885 -19.64 27.28 -11.36
CA ALA A 885 -19.32 27.37 -9.94
C ALA A 885 -18.03 26.59 -9.59
N LEU A 886 -17.77 25.45 -10.25
CA LEU A 886 -16.59 24.64 -10.00
C LEU A 886 -15.29 25.35 -10.43
N ARG A 887 -15.27 26.02 -11.60
CA ARG A 887 -14.08 26.70 -12.13
C ARG A 887 -13.38 27.64 -11.12
N PRO A 888 -14.04 28.67 -10.55
CA PRO A 888 -13.41 29.57 -9.59
C PRO A 888 -13.07 28.88 -8.27
N VAL A 889 -13.86 27.90 -7.82
CA VAL A 889 -13.57 27.11 -6.60
C VAL A 889 -12.26 26.33 -6.75
N VAL A 890 -12.02 25.71 -7.90
CA VAL A 890 -10.78 24.97 -8.19
C VAL A 890 -9.60 25.94 -8.28
N ARG A 891 -9.76 27.05 -9.01
CA ARG A 891 -8.70 28.06 -9.16
C ARG A 891 -8.29 28.68 -7.81
N HIS A 892 -9.26 29.08 -6.98
CA HIS A 892 -9.00 29.59 -5.64
C HIS A 892 -8.25 28.56 -4.77
N ARG A 893 -8.64 27.28 -4.81
CA ARG A 893 -7.98 26.21 -4.04
C ARG A 893 -6.52 26.02 -4.46
N VAL A 894 -6.23 26.06 -5.77
CA VAL A 894 -4.87 25.96 -6.31
C VAL A 894 -4.03 27.15 -5.86
N LEU A 895 -4.52 28.38 -6.02
CA LEU A 895 -3.83 29.60 -5.62
C LEU A 895 -3.58 29.64 -4.11
N THR A 896 -4.60 29.33 -3.30
CA THR A 896 -4.48 29.26 -1.82
C THR A 896 -3.36 28.31 -1.41
N ALA A 897 -3.27 27.14 -2.04
CA ALA A 897 -2.22 26.17 -1.71
C ALA A 897 -0.82 26.66 -2.09
N HIS A 898 -0.69 27.44 -3.16
CA HIS A 898 0.59 28.00 -3.59
C HIS A 898 1.00 29.20 -2.72
N VAL A 899 0.10 30.18 -2.55
CA VAL A 899 0.30 31.43 -1.78
C VAL A 899 0.60 31.15 -0.30
N HIS A 900 -0.15 30.25 0.34
CA HIS A 900 0.08 29.88 1.75
C HIS A 900 1.16 28.81 1.94
N LEU A 901 2.08 28.69 0.98
CA LEU A 901 3.21 27.76 0.98
C LEU A 901 2.85 26.27 1.23
N THR A 902 1.58 25.89 1.10
CA THR A 902 1.14 24.50 1.28
C THR A 902 1.75 23.59 0.22
N ASN A 903 1.91 24.08 -1.01
CA ASN A 903 2.61 23.37 -2.08
C ASN A 903 4.08 23.10 -1.72
N HIS A 904 4.75 24.03 -1.03
CA HIS A 904 6.14 23.86 -0.58
C HIS A 904 6.25 22.77 0.50
N VAL A 905 5.32 22.77 1.47
CA VAL A 905 5.20 21.68 2.46
C VAL A 905 4.98 20.34 1.78
N ARG A 906 4.05 20.28 0.82
CA ARG A 906 3.77 19.04 0.07
C ARG A 906 4.98 18.58 -0.74
N LEU A 907 5.69 19.50 -1.41
CA LEU A 907 6.89 19.20 -2.18
C LEU A 907 7.97 18.60 -1.29
N HIS A 908 8.26 19.25 -0.16
CA HIS A 908 9.24 18.76 0.81
C HIS A 908 8.86 17.37 1.33
N ARG A 909 7.59 17.17 1.72
CA ARG A 909 7.09 15.86 2.18
C ARG A 909 7.19 14.79 1.09
N LEU A 910 6.86 15.12 -0.17
CA LEU A 910 6.99 14.20 -1.29
C LEU A 910 8.45 13.79 -1.51
N LEU A 911 9.37 14.76 -1.52
CA LEU A 911 10.80 14.51 -1.64
C LEU A 911 11.29 13.59 -0.52
N MET A 912 10.98 13.92 0.74
CA MET A 912 11.38 13.09 1.88
C MET A 912 10.75 11.70 1.87
N ALA A 913 9.51 11.56 1.35
CA ALA A 913 8.89 10.25 1.17
C ALA A 913 9.58 9.42 0.08
N VAL A 914 10.03 10.05 -1.02
CA VAL A 914 10.84 9.38 -2.06
C VAL A 914 12.19 8.98 -1.50
N LEU A 915 12.94 9.88 -0.87
CA LEU A 915 14.25 9.58 -0.30
C LEU A 915 14.15 8.53 0.82
N GLY A 916 13.15 8.63 1.69
CA GLY A 916 12.83 7.60 2.67
C GLY A 916 12.54 6.24 2.05
N ARG A 917 11.88 6.21 0.89
CA ARG A 917 11.66 4.98 0.14
C ARG A 917 12.95 4.42 -0.46
N LEU A 918 13.91 5.27 -0.86
CA LEU A 918 15.24 4.83 -1.33
C LEU A 918 16.10 4.32 -0.17
N LEU A 919 16.05 4.98 0.98
CA LEU A 919 16.62 4.49 2.24
C LEU A 919 16.09 3.09 2.60
N ASP A 920 14.80 2.83 2.41
CA ASP A 920 14.25 1.48 2.62
C ASP A 920 14.94 0.44 1.74
N TYR A 921 15.25 0.78 0.48
CA TYR A 921 15.96 -0.14 -0.42
C TYR A 921 17.40 -0.35 0.04
N SER A 922 18.08 0.72 0.47
CA SER A 922 19.40 0.63 1.11
C SER A 922 19.39 -0.36 2.30
N GLY A 923 18.40 -0.22 3.19
CA GLY A 923 18.20 -1.14 4.30
C GLY A 923 17.81 -2.58 3.90
N LEU A 924 17.10 -2.77 2.77
CA LEU A 924 16.80 -4.10 2.23
C LEU A 924 18.04 -4.77 1.64
N TRP A 925 18.90 -4.02 0.95
CA TRP A 925 20.17 -4.54 0.44
C TRP A 925 21.08 -4.99 1.56
N GLU A 926 21.24 -4.18 2.61
CA GLU A 926 22.09 -4.53 3.74
C GLU A 926 21.57 -5.77 4.49
N ARG A 927 20.25 -5.90 4.62
CA ARG A 927 19.60 -7.12 5.12
C ARG A 927 19.94 -8.35 4.29
N ASP A 928 19.77 -8.23 2.97
CA ASP A 928 19.92 -9.36 2.05
C ASP A 928 21.40 -9.75 1.95
N LEU A 929 22.32 -8.79 2.07
CA LEU A 929 23.75 -9.02 2.24
C LEU A 929 24.04 -9.82 3.52
N TYR A 930 23.45 -9.43 4.66
CA TYR A 930 23.59 -10.17 5.92
C TYR A 930 23.03 -11.58 5.84
N PHE A 931 21.85 -11.77 5.23
CA PHE A 931 21.30 -13.11 5.04
C PHE A 931 22.17 -13.96 4.11
N LYS A 932 22.67 -13.40 2.99
CA LYS A 932 23.62 -14.11 2.13
C LYS A 932 24.86 -14.54 2.92
N MET A 933 25.41 -13.66 3.75
CA MET A 933 26.54 -13.96 4.63
C MET A 933 26.24 -15.15 5.57
N LEU A 934 25.12 -15.11 6.29
CA LEU A 934 24.74 -16.19 7.21
C LEU A 934 24.60 -17.53 6.50
N ALA A 935 23.95 -17.55 5.32
CA ALA A 935 23.80 -18.76 4.52
C ALA A 935 25.17 -19.29 4.07
N SER A 936 26.04 -18.43 3.55
CA SER A 936 27.37 -18.85 3.09
C SER A 936 28.25 -19.41 4.20
N LEU A 937 28.15 -18.89 5.43
CA LEU A 937 28.85 -19.46 6.59
C LEU A 937 28.28 -20.82 6.97
N TYR A 938 26.95 -20.90 7.02
CA TYR A 938 26.24 -22.12 7.34
C TYR A 938 26.54 -23.26 6.36
N ASP A 939 26.57 -22.99 5.05
CA ASP A 939 26.89 -23.97 4.01
C ASP A 939 28.34 -24.49 4.15
N LYS A 940 29.25 -23.63 4.63
CA LYS A 940 30.65 -23.98 4.96
C LYS A 940 30.80 -24.64 6.34
N GLY A 941 29.72 -24.83 7.10
CA GLY A 941 29.76 -25.36 8.47
C GLY A 941 30.45 -24.44 9.48
N LYS A 942 30.46 -23.12 9.21
CA LYS A 942 31.07 -22.08 10.04
C LYS A 942 30.02 -21.21 10.72
N LYS A 943 30.42 -20.55 11.80
CA LYS A 943 29.65 -19.52 12.51
C LYS A 943 30.21 -18.14 12.21
N VAL A 944 29.54 -17.11 12.74
CA VAL A 944 29.95 -15.71 12.55
C VAL A 944 31.27 -15.42 13.27
N GLU A 945 31.46 -16.02 14.45
CA GLU A 945 32.67 -15.91 15.27
C GLU A 945 33.89 -16.52 14.58
N ASP A 946 33.69 -17.45 13.65
CA ASP A 946 34.78 -18.03 12.84
C ASP A 946 35.24 -17.09 11.70
N ALA A 947 34.43 -16.08 11.36
CA ALA A 947 34.60 -15.26 10.15
C ALA A 947 34.98 -13.80 10.43
N LEU A 948 34.69 -13.29 11.62
CA LEU A 948 34.92 -11.90 12.03
C LEU A 948 35.81 -11.85 13.26
N ASP A 949 36.65 -10.82 13.37
CA ASP A 949 37.42 -10.56 14.58
C ASP A 949 36.52 -9.95 15.69
N GLU A 950 37.05 -9.72 16.90
CA GLU A 950 36.26 -9.14 18.00
C GLU A 950 35.68 -7.77 17.65
N GLY A 951 36.41 -6.95 16.89
CA GLY A 951 35.93 -5.66 16.40
C GLY A 951 34.78 -5.80 15.40
N GLY A 952 34.89 -6.76 14.48
CA GLY A 952 33.88 -7.10 13.49
C GLY A 952 32.62 -7.64 14.15
N LEU A 953 32.76 -8.46 15.19
CA LEU A 953 31.65 -8.94 16.01
C LEU A 953 30.96 -7.80 16.77
N ASP A 954 31.71 -6.88 17.36
CA ASP A 954 31.15 -5.69 18.02
C ASP A 954 30.40 -4.78 17.02
N LEU A 955 30.98 -4.52 15.85
CA LEU A 955 30.32 -3.77 14.78
C LEU A 955 29.04 -4.47 14.30
N LEU A 956 29.09 -5.80 14.17
CA LEU A 956 27.92 -6.59 13.79
C LEU A 956 26.85 -6.55 14.87
N ARG A 957 27.22 -6.55 16.17
CA ARG A 957 26.38 -6.34 17.37
C ARG A 957 25.89 -4.90 17.57
N LYS A 958 26.45 -3.94 16.82
CA LYS A 958 25.99 -2.54 16.69
C LYS A 958 25.26 -2.24 15.37
N GLY A 959 25.15 -3.22 14.49
CA GLY A 959 24.23 -3.20 13.34
C GLY A 959 24.91 -2.65 12.10
N GLN A 960 26.24 -2.56 12.12
CA GLN A 960 27.06 -2.02 11.05
C GLN A 960 27.58 -3.18 10.18
N ILE A 961 26.69 -3.82 9.43
CA ILE A 961 26.98 -5.06 8.69
C ILE A 961 28.11 -4.84 7.69
N VAL A 962 28.07 -3.72 6.94
CA VAL A 962 29.10 -3.41 5.94
C VAL A 962 30.47 -3.17 6.58
N ALA A 963 30.51 -2.51 7.75
CA ALA A 963 31.75 -2.26 8.47
C ALA A 963 32.31 -3.56 9.07
N ALA A 964 31.45 -4.39 9.65
CA ALA A 964 31.79 -5.71 10.17
C ALA A 964 32.42 -6.60 9.08
N LEU A 965 31.82 -6.64 7.87
CA LEU A 965 32.34 -7.39 6.74
C LEU A 965 33.72 -6.91 6.23
N ARG A 966 34.21 -5.74 6.67
CA ARG A 966 35.58 -5.29 6.37
C ARG A 966 36.61 -5.86 7.36
N GLN A 967 36.16 -6.28 8.55
CA GLN A 967 36.97 -6.83 9.65
C GLN A 967 36.88 -8.37 9.70
N GLN A 968 37.16 -9.01 8.56
CA GLN A 968 37.15 -10.47 8.44
C GLN A 968 38.49 -11.06 8.86
N THR A 969 38.45 -12.18 9.58
CA THR A 969 39.65 -12.94 9.99
C THR A 969 40.31 -13.70 8.83
N SER A 970 39.56 -13.99 7.76
CA SER A 970 40.07 -14.64 6.54
C SER A 970 39.36 -14.14 5.27
N ALA A 971 40.14 -13.63 4.31
CA ALA A 971 39.63 -13.00 3.09
C ALA A 971 38.89 -13.96 2.11
N THR A 972 38.96 -15.28 2.31
CA THR A 972 38.34 -16.29 1.43
C THR A 972 36.97 -16.77 1.89
N LEU A 973 36.53 -16.38 3.10
CA LEU A 973 35.27 -16.86 3.66
C LEU A 973 34.06 -16.11 3.11
N LEU A 974 34.16 -14.79 2.89
CA LEU A 974 33.03 -13.94 2.52
C LEU A 974 33.42 -12.90 1.46
N GLU A 975 32.58 -12.72 0.44
CA GLU A 975 32.76 -11.67 -0.57
C GLU A 975 32.59 -10.29 0.06
N LYS A 976 33.56 -9.40 -0.15
CA LYS A 976 33.45 -8.00 0.26
C LYS A 976 32.47 -7.25 -0.65
N PRO A 977 31.61 -6.38 -0.11
CA PRO A 977 30.72 -5.57 -0.94
C PRO A 977 31.53 -4.58 -1.78
N GLU A 978 31.07 -4.34 -3.02
CA GLU A 978 31.66 -3.35 -3.92
C GLU A 978 31.61 -1.94 -3.30
N LYS A 979 32.66 -1.15 -3.55
CA LYS A 979 32.78 0.21 -3.00
C LYS A 979 31.64 1.11 -3.49
N ASP A 980 31.37 1.13 -4.80
CA ASP A 980 30.28 1.93 -5.40
C ASP A 980 28.91 1.64 -4.75
N LEU A 981 28.57 0.37 -4.55
CA LEU A 981 27.33 -0.03 -3.88
C LEU A 981 27.28 0.42 -2.41
N THR A 982 28.43 0.37 -1.73
CA THR A 982 28.53 0.85 -0.34
C THR A 982 28.35 2.37 -0.27
N ASP A 983 28.90 3.11 -1.22
CA ASP A 983 28.79 4.56 -1.29
C ASP A 983 27.33 4.96 -1.57
N ILE A 984 26.65 4.29 -2.53
CA ILE A 984 25.20 4.47 -2.76
C ILE A 984 24.38 4.16 -1.49
N ARG A 985 24.70 3.07 -0.78
CA ARG A 985 24.03 2.69 0.47
C ARG A 985 24.16 3.81 1.48
N ASN A 986 25.37 4.31 1.70
CA ASN A 986 25.68 5.34 2.69
C ASN A 986 24.98 6.65 2.35
N ASP A 987 24.99 7.06 1.08
CA ASP A 987 24.30 8.27 0.65
C ASP A 987 22.82 8.25 1.01
N PHE A 988 22.14 7.12 0.79
CA PHE A 988 20.75 6.97 1.22
C PHE A 988 20.60 6.85 2.74
N ALA A 989 21.50 6.15 3.41
CA ALA A 989 21.46 5.93 4.87
C ALA A 989 21.59 7.24 5.66
N HIS A 990 22.32 8.21 5.12
CA HIS A 990 22.68 9.47 5.78
C HIS A 990 22.08 10.71 5.11
N PHE A 991 21.36 10.54 4.01
CA PHE A 991 20.87 11.62 3.14
C PHE A 991 21.98 12.56 2.65
N ASN A 992 23.10 12.00 2.19
CA ASN A 992 24.24 12.80 1.73
C ASN A 992 23.87 13.70 0.55
N MET A 993 22.90 13.31 -0.27
CA MET A 993 22.39 14.15 -1.36
C MET A 993 21.69 15.44 -0.91
N LEU A 994 21.39 15.59 0.39
CA LEU A 994 20.82 16.81 0.96
C LEU A 994 21.88 17.70 1.64
N GLN A 995 23.16 17.35 1.54
CA GLN A 995 24.26 18.17 2.05
C GLN A 995 24.52 19.37 1.14
N ALA A 996 24.96 20.49 1.72
CA ALA A 996 25.12 21.75 1.01
C ALA A 996 25.96 21.63 -0.28
N GLU A 997 27.04 20.86 -0.23
CA GLU A 997 27.94 20.58 -1.35
C GLU A 997 27.32 19.77 -2.49
N HIS A 998 26.25 19.03 -2.23
CA HIS A 998 25.56 18.15 -3.20
C HIS A 998 24.15 18.64 -3.55
N LEU A 999 23.68 19.71 -2.92
CA LEU A 999 22.37 20.29 -3.22
C LEU A 999 22.27 20.71 -4.69
N ASP A 1000 23.38 21.18 -5.28
CA ASP A 1000 23.45 21.59 -6.68
C ASP A 1000 23.25 20.44 -7.67
N ASP A 1001 23.57 19.22 -7.24
CA ASP A 1001 23.48 17.99 -8.04
C ASP A 1001 22.27 17.11 -7.66
N LEU A 1002 21.36 17.59 -6.81
CA LEU A 1002 20.21 16.78 -6.41
C LEU A 1002 19.25 16.53 -7.58
N ASP A 1003 19.34 15.32 -8.15
CA ASP A 1003 18.38 14.78 -9.13
C ASP A 1003 17.75 13.47 -8.63
N LEU A 1004 16.43 13.48 -8.42
CA LEU A 1004 15.71 12.26 -8.03
C LEU A 1004 15.75 11.18 -9.10
N ASN A 1005 15.84 11.54 -10.38
CA ASN A 1005 15.94 10.53 -11.44
C ASN A 1005 17.25 9.74 -11.30
N GLU A 1006 18.38 10.43 -11.10
CA GLU A 1006 19.66 9.80 -10.79
C GLU A 1006 19.59 8.96 -9.51
N GLN A 1007 19.07 9.51 -8.40
CA GLN A 1007 18.98 8.76 -7.14
C GLN A 1007 18.15 7.48 -7.29
N ILE A 1008 17.08 7.49 -8.10
CA ILE A 1008 16.28 6.30 -8.39
C ILE A 1008 17.09 5.28 -9.22
N ASN A 1009 17.90 5.73 -10.19
CA ASN A 1009 18.79 4.85 -10.95
C ASN A 1009 19.88 4.26 -10.05
N ARG A 1010 20.47 5.04 -9.13
CA ARG A 1010 21.42 4.56 -8.11
C ARG A 1010 20.78 3.45 -7.24
N ALA A 1011 19.55 3.64 -6.77
CA ALA A 1011 18.84 2.60 -6.03
C ALA A 1011 18.54 1.35 -6.89
N ARG A 1012 18.27 1.51 -8.19
CA ARG A 1012 18.11 0.37 -9.12
C ARG A 1012 19.42 -0.39 -9.33
N ARG A 1013 20.57 0.28 -9.34
CA ARG A 1013 21.91 -0.34 -9.36
C ARG A 1013 22.15 -1.10 -8.07
N LEU A 1014 21.86 -0.49 -6.92
CA LEU A 1014 21.96 -1.14 -5.61
C LEU A 1014 21.12 -2.43 -5.53
N MET A 1015 19.90 -2.43 -6.10
CA MET A 1015 19.02 -3.60 -6.12
C MET A 1015 19.31 -4.59 -7.27
N ALA A 1016 20.39 -4.42 -8.05
CA ALA A 1016 20.60 -5.21 -9.26
C ALA A 1016 20.76 -6.72 -9.02
N TYR A 1017 21.21 -7.11 -7.83
CA TYR A 1017 21.32 -8.51 -7.40
C TYR A 1017 19.98 -9.26 -7.39
N ASP A 1018 18.85 -8.56 -7.18
CA ASP A 1018 17.49 -9.12 -7.32
C ASP A 1018 16.66 -8.32 -8.33
N ARG A 1019 16.41 -8.94 -9.49
CA ARG A 1019 15.59 -8.37 -10.57
C ARG A 1019 14.20 -7.91 -10.10
N LYS A 1020 13.59 -8.61 -9.13
CA LYS A 1020 12.28 -8.25 -8.57
C LYS A 1020 12.39 -6.95 -7.79
N LEU A 1021 13.42 -6.78 -6.96
CA LEU A 1021 13.66 -5.55 -6.21
C LEU A 1021 14.05 -4.39 -7.14
N LYS A 1022 14.97 -4.61 -8.10
CA LYS A 1022 15.35 -3.59 -9.11
C LYS A 1022 14.14 -3.00 -9.85
N ASN A 1023 13.19 -3.85 -10.25
CA ASN A 1023 11.96 -3.39 -10.92
C ASN A 1023 10.94 -2.82 -9.94
N ALA A 1024 10.95 -3.23 -8.68
CA ALA A 1024 10.09 -2.67 -7.66
C ALA A 1024 10.44 -1.22 -7.33
N VAL A 1025 11.72 -0.82 -7.45
CA VAL A 1025 12.16 0.57 -7.17
C VAL A 1025 11.32 1.57 -7.96
N SER A 1026 11.41 1.54 -9.29
CA SER A 1026 10.72 2.48 -10.16
C SER A 1026 9.19 2.39 -10.02
N LYS A 1027 8.66 1.18 -9.91
CA LYS A 1027 7.22 0.98 -9.69
C LYS A 1027 6.74 1.62 -8.38
N SER A 1028 7.51 1.48 -7.29
CA SER A 1028 7.12 2.01 -5.99
C SER A 1028 7.12 3.54 -5.96
N ILE A 1029 8.06 4.19 -6.67
CA ILE A 1029 8.08 5.65 -6.79
C ILE A 1029 6.89 6.15 -7.62
N LYS A 1030 6.58 5.52 -8.76
CA LYS A 1030 5.36 5.84 -9.53
C LYS A 1030 4.10 5.71 -8.68
N GLU A 1031 3.98 4.63 -7.91
CA GLU A 1031 2.84 4.42 -7.02
C GLU A 1031 2.78 5.43 -5.88
N LEU A 1032 3.93 5.91 -5.40
CA LEU A 1032 4.02 6.95 -4.36
C LEU A 1032 3.50 8.28 -4.90
N LEU A 1033 4.04 8.77 -6.01
CA LEU A 1033 3.56 10.02 -6.65
C LEU A 1033 2.08 9.90 -7.04
N TYR A 1034 1.64 8.75 -7.53
CA TYR A 1034 0.26 8.52 -7.93
C TYR A 1034 -0.73 8.65 -6.75
N ARG A 1035 -0.32 8.25 -5.54
CA ARG A 1035 -1.13 8.44 -4.32
C ARG A 1035 -1.20 9.90 -3.91
N GLU A 1036 -0.12 10.64 -4.15
CA GLU A 1036 -0.05 12.08 -3.97
C GLU A 1036 -0.71 12.84 -5.13
N GLY A 1037 -1.36 12.18 -6.10
CA GLY A 1037 -2.12 12.84 -7.17
C GLY A 1037 -1.29 13.26 -8.39
N VAL A 1038 -0.11 12.68 -8.59
CA VAL A 1038 0.80 12.96 -9.70
C VAL A 1038 1.16 11.67 -10.42
N GLU A 1039 1.05 11.62 -11.76
CA GLU A 1039 1.52 10.48 -12.53
C GLU A 1039 2.92 10.74 -13.08
N LEU A 1040 3.79 9.75 -12.95
CA LEU A 1040 5.17 9.79 -13.44
C LEU A 1040 5.40 8.68 -14.45
N SER A 1041 5.90 9.06 -15.63
CA SER A 1041 6.33 8.12 -16.66
C SER A 1041 7.79 8.34 -17.03
N TRP A 1042 8.43 7.27 -17.49
CA TRP A 1042 9.84 7.27 -17.89
C TRP A 1042 9.99 6.45 -19.16
N GLN A 1043 11.02 6.77 -19.92
CA GLN A 1043 11.58 5.86 -20.90
C GLN A 1043 12.71 5.04 -20.25
N MET A 1044 13.00 3.87 -20.83
CA MET A 1044 14.09 3.01 -20.39
C MET A 1044 15.15 2.99 -21.48
N LYS A 1045 16.35 3.49 -21.17
CA LYS A 1045 17.51 3.51 -22.07
C LYS A 1045 18.71 2.96 -21.31
N ASP A 1046 19.34 1.92 -21.86
CA ASP A 1046 20.54 1.30 -21.29
C ASP A 1046 20.43 0.93 -19.79
N HIS A 1047 19.26 0.39 -19.41
CA HIS A 1047 18.86 0.04 -18.03
C HIS A 1047 18.57 1.19 -17.07
N ASP A 1048 18.76 2.43 -17.52
CA ASP A 1048 18.45 3.65 -16.78
C ASP A 1048 17.11 4.24 -17.20
N LEU A 1049 16.49 4.91 -16.23
CA LEU A 1049 15.30 5.70 -16.42
C LEU A 1049 15.70 7.07 -16.95
N VAL A 1050 15.10 7.48 -18.06
CA VAL A 1050 15.34 8.77 -18.73
C VAL A 1050 14.02 9.41 -19.13
N ASP A 1051 14.07 10.69 -19.49
CA ASP A 1051 12.92 11.50 -19.94
C ASP A 1051 11.70 11.41 -19.00
N PRO A 1052 11.82 11.81 -17.72
CA PRO A 1052 10.70 11.84 -16.80
C PRO A 1052 9.58 12.77 -17.30
N VAL A 1053 8.36 12.26 -17.36
CA VAL A 1053 7.16 13.06 -17.69
C VAL A 1053 6.22 13.07 -16.50
N ILE A 1054 5.86 14.28 -16.06
CA ILE A 1054 4.98 14.56 -14.93
C ILE A 1054 3.62 15.00 -15.46
N THR A 1055 2.55 14.35 -15.01
CA THR A 1055 1.16 14.74 -15.34
C THR A 1055 0.30 14.80 -14.07
N PRO A 1056 -0.70 15.69 -14.00
CA PRO A 1056 -1.65 15.68 -12.90
C PRO A 1056 -2.58 14.48 -13.00
N LYS A 1057 -2.89 13.87 -11.86
CA LYS A 1057 -4.06 13.02 -11.76
C LYS A 1057 -5.31 13.88 -11.78
N GLN A 1058 -6.34 13.44 -12.51
CA GLN A 1058 -7.61 14.15 -12.62
C GLN A 1058 -8.70 13.52 -11.75
N ALA A 1059 -9.53 14.36 -11.13
CA ALA A 1059 -10.81 13.94 -10.59
C ALA A 1059 -11.92 14.22 -11.61
N GLN A 1060 -12.61 13.15 -12.02
CA GLN A 1060 -13.77 13.27 -12.91
C GLN A 1060 -15.03 13.55 -12.09
N HIS A 1061 -15.69 14.67 -12.37
CA HIS A 1061 -16.94 15.08 -11.74
C HIS A 1061 -18.15 14.45 -12.47
N LEU A 1062 -19.26 14.32 -11.75
CA LEU A 1062 -20.55 13.87 -12.28
C LEU A 1062 -20.47 12.58 -13.14
N GLN A 1063 -19.69 11.59 -12.70
CA GLN A 1063 -19.30 10.42 -13.52
C GLN A 1063 -20.45 9.62 -14.17
N LYS A 1064 -21.66 9.67 -13.61
CA LYS A 1064 -22.84 8.98 -14.17
C LYS A 1064 -23.56 9.80 -15.24
N ALA A 1065 -23.31 11.11 -15.30
CA ALA A 1065 -23.83 11.99 -16.33
C ALA A 1065 -23.14 11.71 -17.67
N ARG A 1066 -23.92 11.67 -18.75
CA ARG A 1066 -23.42 11.44 -20.11
C ARG A 1066 -23.25 12.78 -20.81
N VAL A 1067 -22.13 13.43 -20.59
CA VAL A 1067 -21.87 14.79 -21.07
C VAL A 1067 -21.04 14.78 -22.36
N SER A 1068 -21.18 15.81 -23.18
CA SER A 1068 -20.43 16.02 -24.43
C SER A 1068 -18.92 16.05 -24.20
N GLU A 1069 -18.51 16.70 -23.11
CA GLU A 1069 -17.14 16.76 -22.62
C GLU A 1069 -17.10 16.47 -21.12
N LYS A 1070 -16.11 15.70 -20.67
CA LYS A 1070 -15.99 15.32 -19.26
C LYS A 1070 -15.54 16.53 -18.44
N ILE A 1071 -16.30 16.87 -17.40
CA ILE A 1071 -15.86 17.83 -16.39
C ILE A 1071 -14.79 17.16 -15.52
N CYS A 1072 -13.55 17.59 -15.68
CA CYS A 1072 -12.40 17.12 -14.91
C CYS A 1072 -11.75 18.30 -14.17
N GLU A 1073 -11.29 18.08 -12.96
CA GLU A 1073 -10.35 18.97 -12.27
C GLU A 1073 -8.99 18.26 -12.14
N ASN A 1074 -7.90 18.99 -12.32
CA ASN A 1074 -6.59 18.52 -11.91
C ASN A 1074 -6.50 18.55 -10.38
N LEU A 1075 -5.98 17.49 -9.76
CA LEU A 1075 -5.82 17.46 -8.31
C LEU A 1075 -4.80 18.48 -7.79
N HIS A 1076 -3.86 18.88 -8.67
CA HIS A 1076 -2.86 19.90 -8.41
C HIS A 1076 -2.72 20.87 -9.56
N GLY A 1077 -2.40 22.12 -9.23
CA GLY A 1077 -2.11 23.17 -10.20
C GLY A 1077 -0.77 23.00 -10.90
N ARG A 1078 -0.59 23.76 -11.98
CA ARG A 1078 0.61 23.71 -12.83
C ARG A 1078 1.88 24.09 -12.06
N GLU A 1079 1.80 25.08 -11.20
CA GLU A 1079 2.92 25.60 -10.39
C GLU A 1079 3.51 24.49 -9.52
N TYR A 1080 2.65 23.67 -8.89
CA TYR A 1080 3.12 22.54 -8.08
C TYR A 1080 3.74 21.42 -8.93
N LEU A 1081 3.22 21.16 -10.13
CA LEU A 1081 3.79 20.16 -11.03
C LEU A 1081 5.15 20.59 -11.55
N GLU A 1082 5.35 21.89 -11.83
CA GLU A 1082 6.63 22.46 -12.22
C GLU A 1082 7.65 22.37 -11.07
N MET A 1083 7.23 22.66 -9.83
CA MET A 1083 8.08 22.41 -8.65
C MET A 1083 8.51 20.94 -8.54
N ILE A 1084 7.61 19.99 -8.81
CA ILE A 1084 7.95 18.56 -8.82
C ILE A 1084 8.89 18.23 -9.98
N ALA A 1085 8.65 18.79 -11.16
CA ALA A 1085 9.49 18.59 -12.33
C ALA A 1085 10.94 19.03 -12.04
N ASN A 1086 11.15 20.12 -11.32
CA ASN A 1086 12.49 20.57 -10.91
C ASN A 1086 13.25 19.58 -10.00
N LEU A 1087 12.58 18.58 -9.42
CA LEU A 1087 13.25 17.49 -8.68
C LEU A 1087 13.84 16.41 -9.60
N PHE A 1088 13.49 16.42 -10.89
CA PHE A 1088 13.90 15.42 -11.88
C PHE A 1088 14.56 16.13 -13.07
N SER A 1089 15.83 15.80 -13.33
CA SER A 1089 16.56 16.35 -14.48
C SER A 1089 15.87 16.02 -15.80
N ASP A 1090 15.90 16.99 -16.74
CA ASP A 1090 15.29 16.91 -18.08
C ASP A 1090 13.80 16.54 -18.08
N SER A 1091 13.10 16.75 -16.96
CA SER A 1091 11.69 16.44 -16.88
C SER A 1091 10.85 17.47 -17.62
N ARG A 1092 9.66 17.03 -18.04
CA ARG A 1092 8.64 17.94 -18.58
C ARG A 1092 7.29 17.71 -17.92
N VAL A 1093 6.59 18.81 -17.70
CA VAL A 1093 5.18 18.79 -17.30
C VAL A 1093 4.34 18.70 -18.57
N GLU A 1094 3.56 17.64 -18.69
CA GLU A 1094 2.54 17.53 -19.74
C GLU A 1094 1.21 18.03 -19.18
N GLY A 1095 0.79 19.21 -19.65
CA GLY A 1095 -0.49 19.81 -19.26
C GLY A 1095 -1.67 18.94 -19.71
N VAL A 1096 -2.57 18.64 -18.78
CA VAL A 1096 -3.84 17.99 -19.08
C VAL A 1096 -4.94 19.01 -18.85
N LYS A 1097 -5.74 19.27 -19.89
CA LYS A 1097 -6.85 20.22 -19.81
C LYS A 1097 -7.79 19.88 -18.66
N ASP A 1098 -8.17 20.89 -17.89
CA ASP A 1098 -9.18 20.79 -16.85
C ASP A 1098 -10.18 21.96 -16.87
N ILE A 1099 -11.10 21.97 -15.91
CA ILE A 1099 -12.16 22.98 -15.80
C ILE A 1099 -11.64 24.42 -15.64
N THR A 1100 -10.40 24.61 -15.18
CA THR A 1100 -9.79 25.94 -15.05
C THR A 1100 -9.29 26.48 -16.38
N ASP A 1101 -9.08 25.61 -17.38
CA ASP A 1101 -8.73 26.00 -18.75
C ASP A 1101 -9.97 26.36 -19.60
N TRP A 1102 -11.19 26.18 -19.07
CA TRP A 1102 -12.43 26.38 -19.82
C TRP A 1102 -12.87 27.85 -19.81
N CYS A 1103 -13.13 28.39 -21.00
CA CYS A 1103 -13.80 29.68 -21.15
C CYS A 1103 -15.32 29.54 -20.99
N ASP A 1104 -16.04 30.66 -20.88
CA ASP A 1104 -17.50 30.63 -20.73
C ASP A 1104 -18.19 29.96 -21.95
N GLN A 1105 -17.61 30.10 -23.15
CA GLN A 1105 -18.09 29.41 -24.35
C GLN A 1105 -17.98 27.88 -24.23
N ASP A 1106 -16.87 27.37 -23.68
CA ASP A 1106 -16.70 25.93 -23.45
C ASP A 1106 -17.79 25.39 -22.50
N ILE A 1107 -18.13 26.17 -21.46
CA ILE A 1107 -19.20 25.83 -20.52
C ILE A 1107 -20.58 25.93 -21.17
N ASP A 1108 -20.82 26.95 -21.99
CA ASP A 1108 -22.10 27.13 -22.68
C ASP A 1108 -22.39 26.04 -23.72
N HIS A 1109 -21.34 25.46 -24.31
CA HIS A 1109 -21.44 24.31 -25.22
C HIS A 1109 -21.59 22.96 -24.50
N LEU A 1110 -21.53 22.95 -23.17
CA LEU A 1110 -21.72 21.74 -22.39
C LEU A 1110 -23.19 21.27 -22.45
N CYS A 1111 -23.38 20.06 -22.97
CA CYS A 1111 -24.68 19.43 -23.19
C CYS A 1111 -24.61 17.92 -22.97
N PHE A 1112 -25.75 17.23 -22.94
CA PHE A 1112 -25.74 15.77 -22.85
C PHE A 1112 -25.31 15.13 -24.18
N SER A 1113 -24.45 14.11 -24.11
CA SER A 1113 -24.04 13.34 -25.29
C SER A 1113 -25.28 12.67 -25.89
N LYS A 1114 -25.70 13.10 -27.10
CA LYS A 1114 -26.81 12.46 -27.82
C LYS A 1114 -26.46 10.99 -28.06
N LYS A 1115 -27.38 10.07 -27.71
CA LYS A 1115 -27.24 8.63 -28.01
C LYS A 1115 -26.89 8.48 -29.50
N GLY A 1116 -25.88 7.66 -29.78
CA GLY A 1116 -25.24 7.54 -31.09
C GLY A 1116 -26.21 7.57 -32.28
N LYS A 1117 -26.21 8.69 -32.98
CA LYS A 1117 -26.10 8.67 -34.43
C LYS A 1117 -24.63 8.90 -34.73
N ASN A 1118 -24.00 7.97 -35.45
CA ASN A 1118 -22.67 8.16 -36.00
C ASN A 1118 -22.69 9.43 -36.85
N PHE A 1119 -22.30 10.57 -36.28
CA PHE A 1119 -21.84 11.68 -37.08
C PHE A 1119 -20.48 11.28 -37.62
N SER A 1120 -20.52 10.69 -38.82
CA SER A 1120 -19.48 10.81 -39.82
C SER A 1120 -19.02 12.26 -39.85
N ARG A 1121 -17.93 12.58 -39.15
CA ARG A 1121 -17.14 13.79 -39.40
C ARG A 1121 -16.30 13.53 -40.66
N ASN A 1122 -16.97 13.52 -41.81
CA ASN A 1122 -16.33 13.98 -43.03
C ASN A 1122 -16.32 15.51 -42.97
N GLY A 1123 -15.13 16.09 -43.14
CA GLY A 1123 -14.96 17.54 -43.29
C GLY A 1123 -14.32 18.24 -42.09
N GLN A 1124 -13.09 17.85 -41.71
CA GLN A 1124 -11.98 18.79 -41.44
C GLN A 1124 -10.71 17.99 -41.15
N LYS A 1125 -9.79 17.99 -42.11
CA LYS A 1125 -8.44 17.42 -42.01
C LYS A 1125 -7.69 18.11 -40.87
N ARG A 1126 -7.65 17.50 -39.67
CA ARG A 1126 -6.57 17.72 -38.70
C ARG A 1126 -5.47 16.70 -38.98
N THR A 1127 -4.41 17.19 -39.61
CA THR A 1127 -3.18 16.49 -39.94
C THR A 1127 -2.55 15.90 -38.68
N LYS A 1128 -2.69 14.58 -38.50
CA LYS A 1128 -1.74 13.79 -37.71
C LYS A 1128 -0.58 13.43 -38.63
N ASN A 1129 0.49 14.23 -38.63
CA ASN A 1129 1.75 13.78 -39.18
C ASN A 1129 2.66 13.22 -38.08
N LYS A 1130 2.99 11.95 -38.29
CA LYS A 1130 3.94 11.14 -37.56
C LYS A 1130 5.36 11.70 -37.73
N TYR A 1131 6.14 11.51 -36.68
CA TYR A 1131 7.57 11.30 -36.74
C TYR A 1131 7.95 10.29 -37.83
N SER A 1132 8.76 10.71 -38.79
CA SER A 1132 9.84 9.89 -39.37
C SER A 1132 10.79 10.77 -40.20
N ASN A 1133 12.09 10.51 -40.01
CA ASN A 1133 13.24 10.93 -40.82
C ASN A 1133 13.88 12.31 -40.56
N ARG A 1134 14.84 12.31 -39.63
CA ARG A 1134 16.08 13.10 -39.78
C ARG A 1134 17.22 12.15 -40.13
N LYS A 1135 17.65 12.17 -41.39
CA LYS A 1135 19.04 11.93 -41.82
C LYS A 1135 19.16 12.34 -43.29
N ASN A 1136 20.19 13.15 -43.57
CA ASN A 1136 20.65 13.63 -44.87
C ASN A 1136 19.68 14.65 -45.52
N GLN A 1137 20.07 15.83 -46.01
CA GLN A 1137 21.35 16.26 -46.56
C GLN A 1137 21.51 17.80 -46.51
N HIS A 1138 22.76 18.27 -46.40
CA HIS A 1138 23.20 19.63 -46.76
C HIS A 1138 22.73 20.04 -48.18
N ARG A 1139 22.26 21.28 -48.34
CA ARG A 1139 22.85 22.31 -49.25
C ARG A 1139 21.93 23.53 -49.39
N ASN A 1140 22.52 24.71 -49.13
CA ASN A 1140 22.30 26.01 -49.81
C ASN A 1140 20.90 26.66 -49.71
N LYS A 1141 20.72 27.97 -49.60
CA LYS A 1141 21.55 29.19 -49.51
C LYS A 1141 20.53 30.33 -49.32
N ARG A 1142 20.87 31.36 -48.52
CA ARG A 1142 20.45 32.79 -48.60
C ARG A 1142 18.93 33.06 -48.55
N LEU A 1143 18.39 33.89 -47.65
CA LEU A 1143 18.80 35.21 -47.14
C LEU A 1143 18.45 35.30 -45.65
#